data_AF-A0AA37IXR6-F1
#
_entry.id   AF-A0AA37IXR6-F1
#
_cell.length_a   1.000
_cell.length_b   1.000
_cell.length_c   1.000
_cell.angle_alpha   90.00
_cell.angle_beta   90.00
_cell.angle_gamma   90.00
#
_symmetry.space_group_name_H-M   'P 1'
#
loop_
_entity.id
_entity.type
_entity.pdbx_description
1 polymer ?
#
loop_
_entity_poly.entity_id
_entity_poly.type
_entity_poly.pdbx_seq_one_letter_code
_entity_poly.pdbx_strand_id
1 'polypeptide(L)'
;MAIKKVVKSSVSQQVFDQLREQILAGDWKPGDKLPSENELAAQFGVSRVTVRNALQKLSGLGLLETHFGEGSFVRGAGTEAALNQLVPLLYLGRETLRDILTFRRMVEGPICEIACRRATDGEIAQLRELLGQMERAGGDLAAFAQADSAFHCALARLTRSKMMQQIYQIIDDAMQSACRQNVRRQNAAAALRWYHEILDAFDARDSARARQAMEQALAQTYWISTMYQNLLNMESAYPDRVAIRYYDEEAKSVREVLYRDYAADIRRMVGWLRRTLPGVEGRHVGLLARSGYPYAVALFGCILAGAVAVPLNTEKSWPALRDELSRADVTALLTDGSYAAREPDLARWEGPLLDMNAFAGCTELAELAECPDPGALALILFTSDTTGRSKGVMLSQKNLFAPMRLFTEPFETFPAQMGWPEGYQPSSFTVLPLFHIAALTSLVSWSIAGNAVNFCSDLRRFYRDLQAMPSDVMAVVPTLLKSIHHDVMRGKAARLGKLRVFTCGAATYDPQMLADLIAKGFTIIQTYGLTETVGDGGWNSAQDAAHLPSVGLRDPDMEYRLEDGELCMKGDAVMMGYYKEPEKTAAVLKEGWFHTGDLARIDPDGYIYLTGRKNNLMVLPSGEKVSPEELETLLGRCSAVREVLVGQKGGRICARISCRDAVRDTVRAFVTETNRTLPLYKRVTAVEFTDQPLPRNALGKLQRG
;
A
#
# COMPACT_ATOMS: atom_id res chain seq x y z
N MET A 1 -45.36 -14.33 32.89
CA MET A 1 -45.06 -15.28 31.80
C MET A 1 -45.35 -14.61 30.48
N ALA A 2 -44.34 -14.41 29.63
CA ALA A 2 -44.53 -13.79 28.32
C ALA A 2 -45.27 -14.76 27.39
N ILE A 3 -46.40 -14.33 26.82
CA ILE A 3 -47.15 -15.11 25.84
C ILE A 3 -46.27 -15.26 24.60
N LYS A 4 -45.84 -16.48 24.27
CA LYS A 4 -45.11 -16.74 23.02
C LYS A 4 -46.05 -16.46 21.84
N LYS A 5 -45.61 -15.56 20.95
CA LYS A 5 -46.35 -15.19 19.75
C LYS A 5 -46.45 -16.43 18.83
N VAL A 6 -47.68 -16.84 18.51
CA VAL A 6 -47.90 -17.95 17.58
C VAL A 6 -47.47 -17.51 16.18
N VAL A 7 -46.45 -18.19 15.64
CA VAL A 7 -46.01 -17.99 14.25
C VAL A 7 -46.96 -18.77 13.36
N LYS A 8 -47.82 -18.08 12.59
CA LYS A 8 -48.68 -18.71 11.60
C LYS A 8 -47.81 -19.23 10.43
N SER A 9 -47.70 -20.54 10.27
CA SER A 9 -47.15 -21.15 9.05
C SER A 9 -48.28 -21.36 8.03
N SER A 10 -48.01 -21.10 6.74
CA SER A 10 -48.99 -21.37 5.70
C SER A 10 -49.13 -22.88 5.49
N VAL A 11 -50.31 -23.34 5.07
CA VAL A 11 -50.55 -24.76 4.77
C VAL A 11 -49.56 -25.27 3.71
N SER A 12 -49.20 -24.43 2.74
CA SER A 12 -48.17 -24.77 1.73
C SER A 12 -46.78 -24.95 2.34
N GLN A 13 -46.42 -24.16 3.37
CA GLN A 13 -45.16 -24.33 4.08
C GLN A 13 -45.13 -25.64 4.88
N GLN A 14 -46.24 -26.02 5.52
CA GLN A 14 -46.34 -27.28 6.25
C GLN A 14 -46.20 -28.51 5.32
N VAL A 15 -46.87 -28.48 4.16
CA VAL A 15 -46.75 -29.52 3.13
C VAL A 15 -45.32 -29.61 2.58
N PHE A 16 -44.69 -28.46 2.35
CA PHE A 16 -43.29 -28.38 1.92
C PHE A 16 -42.34 -29.00 2.97
N ASP A 17 -42.48 -28.63 4.25
CA ASP A 17 -41.59 -29.11 5.30
C ASP A 17 -41.72 -30.62 5.51
N GLN A 18 -42.94 -31.18 5.46
CA GLN A 18 -43.18 -32.63 5.57
C GLN A 18 -42.60 -33.40 4.38
N LEU A 19 -42.83 -32.94 3.15
CA LEU A 19 -42.24 -33.59 1.96
C LEU A 19 -40.71 -33.52 1.98
N ARG A 20 -40.13 -32.38 2.40
CA ARG A 20 -38.68 -32.23 2.56
C ARG A 20 -38.13 -33.22 3.59
N GLU A 21 -38.77 -33.33 4.75
CA GLU A 21 -38.34 -34.24 5.81
C GLU A 21 -38.35 -35.70 5.35
N GLN A 22 -39.40 -36.15 4.66
CA GLN A 22 -39.47 -37.51 4.13
C GLN A 22 -38.38 -37.79 3.09
N ILE A 23 -38.08 -36.82 2.22
CA ILE A 23 -36.98 -36.95 1.24
C ILE A 23 -35.61 -37.02 1.96
N LEU A 24 -35.38 -36.17 2.96
CA LEU A 24 -34.12 -36.15 3.72
C LEU A 24 -33.95 -37.37 4.64
N ALA A 25 -35.04 -37.92 5.17
CA ALA A 25 -35.06 -39.15 5.95
C ALA A 25 -34.82 -40.41 5.08
N GLY A 26 -34.92 -40.27 3.75
CA GLY A 26 -34.70 -41.36 2.80
C GLY A 26 -35.93 -42.24 2.56
N ASP A 27 -37.12 -41.80 2.98
CA ASP A 27 -38.39 -42.47 2.70
C ASP A 27 -38.67 -42.52 1.19
N TRP A 28 -38.13 -41.54 0.46
CA TRP A 28 -38.09 -41.49 -1.00
C TRP A 28 -36.64 -41.48 -1.48
N LYS A 29 -36.26 -42.45 -2.30
CA LYS A 29 -34.90 -42.61 -2.80
C LYS A 29 -34.66 -41.76 -4.05
N PRO A 30 -33.40 -41.39 -4.34
CA PRO A 30 -33.04 -40.78 -5.61
C PRO A 30 -33.56 -41.59 -6.82
N GLY A 31 -34.28 -40.94 -7.72
CA GLY A 31 -34.93 -41.54 -8.89
C GLY A 31 -36.37 -41.99 -8.65
N ASP A 32 -36.86 -42.01 -7.41
CA ASP A 32 -38.25 -42.38 -7.12
C ASP A 32 -39.21 -41.32 -7.66
N LYS A 33 -40.29 -41.79 -8.28
CA LYS A 33 -41.38 -40.94 -8.75
C LYS A 33 -42.29 -40.59 -7.57
N LEU A 34 -42.48 -39.31 -7.32
CA LEU A 34 -43.48 -38.84 -6.36
C LEU A 34 -44.90 -39.08 -6.89
N PRO A 35 -45.88 -39.29 -5.99
CA PRO A 35 -47.28 -39.30 -6.38
C PRO A 35 -47.66 -37.98 -7.08
N SER A 36 -48.67 -38.05 -7.95
CA SER A 36 -49.16 -36.90 -8.70
C SER A 36 -49.66 -35.79 -7.77
N GLU A 37 -49.72 -34.54 -8.27
CA GLU A 37 -50.25 -33.41 -7.50
C GLU A 37 -51.65 -33.68 -6.92
N ASN A 38 -52.47 -34.48 -7.62
CA ASN A 38 -53.82 -34.83 -7.18
C ASN A 38 -53.79 -35.86 -6.04
N GLU A 39 -52.91 -36.86 -6.12
CA GLU A 39 -52.77 -37.88 -5.09
C GLU A 39 -52.17 -37.28 -3.81
N LEU A 40 -51.13 -36.45 -3.94
CA LEU A 40 -50.56 -35.72 -2.81
C LEU A 40 -51.58 -34.76 -2.20
N ALA A 41 -52.39 -34.07 -3.00
CA ALA A 41 -53.45 -33.19 -2.50
C ALA A 41 -54.49 -33.96 -1.67
N ALA A 42 -54.87 -35.16 -2.13
CA ALA A 42 -55.77 -36.04 -1.39
C ALA A 42 -55.13 -36.57 -0.11
N GLN A 43 -53.86 -37.00 -0.14
CA GLN A 43 -53.14 -37.53 1.02
C GLN A 43 -52.94 -36.48 2.12
N PHE A 44 -52.56 -35.26 1.73
CA PHE A 44 -52.38 -34.16 2.68
C PHE A 44 -53.71 -33.48 3.06
N GLY A 45 -54.81 -33.78 2.37
CA GLY A 45 -56.11 -33.14 2.60
C GLY A 45 -56.11 -31.64 2.25
N VAL A 46 -55.33 -31.23 1.25
CA VAL A 46 -55.14 -29.83 0.86
C VAL A 46 -55.49 -29.60 -0.61
N SER A 47 -55.55 -28.33 -1.05
CA SER A 47 -55.75 -28.02 -2.46
C SER A 47 -54.54 -28.40 -3.31
N ARG A 48 -54.79 -28.78 -4.57
CA ARG A 48 -53.74 -29.05 -5.57
C ARG A 48 -52.75 -27.90 -5.74
N VAL A 49 -53.22 -26.65 -5.63
CA VAL A 49 -52.38 -25.45 -5.72
C VAL A 49 -51.37 -25.38 -4.58
N THR A 50 -51.78 -25.77 -3.36
CA THR A 50 -50.90 -25.83 -2.18
C THR A 50 -49.76 -26.83 -2.37
N VAL A 51 -50.08 -28.02 -2.90
CA VAL A 51 -49.08 -29.05 -3.24
C VAL A 51 -48.16 -28.58 -4.36
N ARG A 52 -48.71 -28.00 -5.44
CA ARG A 52 -47.91 -27.46 -6.54
C ARG A 52 -46.88 -26.44 -6.06
N ASN A 53 -47.28 -25.52 -5.18
CA ASN A 53 -46.36 -24.52 -4.63
C ASN A 53 -45.26 -25.15 -3.76
N ALA A 54 -45.59 -26.20 -3.00
CA ALA A 54 -44.63 -26.95 -2.20
C ALA A 54 -43.63 -27.71 -3.09
N LEU A 55 -44.12 -28.40 -4.13
CA LEU A 55 -43.29 -29.10 -5.11
C LEU A 55 -42.39 -28.13 -5.88
N GLN A 56 -42.91 -26.97 -6.31
CA GLN A 56 -42.12 -25.93 -6.97
C GLN A 56 -40.99 -25.41 -6.06
N LYS A 57 -41.24 -25.25 -4.75
CA LYS A 57 -40.19 -24.91 -3.79
C LYS A 57 -39.14 -26.01 -3.66
N LEU A 58 -39.54 -27.29 -3.59
CA LEU A 58 -38.61 -28.42 -3.52
C LEU A 58 -37.78 -28.56 -4.79
N SER A 59 -38.39 -28.35 -5.96
CA SER A 59 -37.67 -28.25 -7.25
C SER A 59 -36.72 -27.07 -7.28
N GLY A 60 -37.13 -25.91 -6.75
CA GLY A 60 -36.26 -24.73 -6.59
C GLY A 60 -35.06 -24.98 -5.68
N LEU A 61 -35.20 -25.88 -4.69
CA LEU A 61 -34.10 -26.35 -3.84
C LEU A 61 -33.30 -27.51 -4.47
N GLY A 62 -33.62 -27.92 -5.69
CA GLY A 62 -32.92 -28.99 -6.39
C GLY A 62 -33.13 -30.38 -5.78
N LEU A 63 -34.12 -30.56 -4.89
CA LEU A 63 -34.46 -31.85 -4.31
C LEU A 63 -35.36 -32.69 -5.23
N LEU A 64 -36.05 -32.05 -6.17
CA LEU A 64 -36.91 -32.70 -7.16
C LEU A 64 -36.57 -32.24 -8.58
N GLU A 65 -36.76 -33.13 -9.55
CA GLU A 65 -36.80 -32.79 -10.98
C GLU A 65 -38.19 -33.10 -11.54
N THR A 66 -38.70 -32.25 -12.43
CA THR A 66 -40.04 -32.43 -13.03
C THR A 66 -39.90 -32.63 -14.52
N HIS A 67 -40.37 -33.77 -15.01
CA HIS A 67 -40.39 -34.12 -16.42
C HIS A 67 -41.78 -33.83 -17.00
N PHE A 68 -41.82 -33.12 -18.13
CA PHE A 68 -43.07 -32.69 -18.73
C PHE A 68 -43.92 -33.90 -19.15
N GLY A 69 -45.13 -34.02 -18.61
CA GLY A 69 -46.04 -35.14 -18.87
C GLY A 69 -45.77 -36.41 -18.05
N GLU A 70 -44.61 -36.52 -17.41
CA GLU A 70 -44.21 -37.72 -16.66
C GLU A 70 -44.36 -37.56 -15.14
N GLY A 71 -44.19 -36.37 -14.58
CA GLY A 71 -44.34 -36.09 -13.15
C GLY A 71 -43.06 -35.60 -12.47
N SER A 72 -43.03 -35.61 -11.14
CA SER A 72 -41.87 -35.17 -10.35
C SER A 72 -41.13 -36.36 -9.76
N PHE A 73 -39.81 -36.33 -9.83
CA PHE A 73 -38.91 -37.38 -9.34
C PHE A 73 -37.97 -36.80 -8.28
N VAL A 74 -37.61 -37.62 -7.30
CA VAL A 74 -36.64 -37.23 -6.27
C VAL A 74 -35.25 -37.18 -6.90
N ARG A 75 -34.64 -35.99 -6.89
CA ARG A 75 -33.26 -35.83 -7.33
C ARG A 75 -32.35 -36.36 -6.23
N GLY A 76 -31.26 -37.02 -6.62
CA GLY A 76 -30.26 -37.44 -5.65
C GLY A 76 -29.80 -36.27 -4.80
N ALA A 77 -29.93 -36.39 -3.47
CA ALA A 77 -29.33 -35.48 -2.50
C ALA A 77 -27.80 -35.64 -2.52
N GLY A 78 -27.18 -35.41 -3.67
CA GLY A 78 -25.76 -35.17 -3.77
C GLY A 78 -25.49 -33.79 -3.21
N THR A 79 -24.48 -33.69 -2.36
CA THR A 79 -23.90 -32.43 -1.85
C THR A 79 -23.69 -31.39 -2.98
N GLU A 80 -23.51 -31.87 -4.21
CA GLU A 80 -23.52 -31.14 -5.49
C GLU A 80 -24.71 -30.21 -5.70
N ALA A 81 -25.96 -30.66 -5.50
CA ALA A 81 -27.14 -29.86 -5.83
C ALA A 81 -27.35 -28.67 -4.87
N ALA A 82 -26.98 -28.84 -3.59
CA ALA A 82 -27.02 -27.79 -2.59
C ALA A 82 -25.86 -26.80 -2.76
N LEU A 83 -24.66 -27.29 -3.04
CA LEU A 83 -23.49 -26.44 -3.28
C LEU A 83 -23.59 -25.65 -4.60
N ASN A 84 -24.23 -26.21 -5.62
CA ASN A 84 -24.49 -25.50 -6.90
C ASN A 84 -25.39 -24.27 -6.73
N GLN A 85 -26.16 -24.14 -5.64
CA GLN A 85 -26.92 -22.93 -5.32
C GLN A 85 -26.03 -21.80 -4.78
N LEU A 86 -24.81 -22.10 -4.33
CA LEU A 86 -23.84 -21.09 -3.91
C LEU A 86 -23.11 -20.46 -5.11
N VAL A 87 -23.10 -21.14 -6.26
CA VAL A 87 -22.40 -20.68 -7.48
C VAL A 87 -22.89 -19.28 -7.90
N PRO A 88 -24.19 -18.96 -8.02
CA PRO A 88 -24.63 -17.60 -8.36
C PRO A 88 -24.23 -16.55 -7.31
N LEU A 89 -24.20 -16.90 -6.02
CA LEU A 89 -23.78 -15.98 -4.95
C LEU A 89 -22.28 -15.67 -5.04
N LEU A 90 -21.46 -16.67 -5.38
CA LEU A 90 -20.02 -16.54 -5.60
C LEU A 90 -19.67 -15.86 -6.94
N TYR A 91 -20.59 -15.83 -7.90
CA TYR A 91 -20.39 -15.17 -9.21
C TYR A 91 -20.93 -13.74 -9.27
N LEU A 92 -21.98 -13.42 -8.49
CA LEU A 92 -22.70 -12.13 -8.56
C LEU A 92 -22.51 -11.26 -7.31
N GLY A 93 -21.81 -11.75 -6.27
CA GLY A 93 -21.45 -10.96 -5.09
C GLY A 93 -20.40 -9.89 -5.41
N ARG A 94 -20.52 -8.70 -4.81
CA ARG A 94 -19.60 -7.57 -5.05
C ARG A 94 -18.19 -7.77 -4.46
N GLU A 95 -17.96 -8.77 -3.60
CA GLU A 95 -16.68 -9.00 -2.88
C GLU A 95 -16.08 -10.41 -3.05
N THR A 96 -16.45 -11.13 -4.11
CA THR A 96 -16.26 -12.58 -4.25
C THR A 96 -14.81 -13.06 -4.28
N LEU A 97 -13.91 -12.35 -4.96
CA LEU A 97 -12.51 -12.76 -5.03
C LEU A 97 -11.83 -12.71 -3.66
N ARG A 98 -12.12 -11.68 -2.87
CA ARG A 98 -11.50 -11.45 -1.56
C ARG A 98 -11.91 -12.51 -0.52
N ASP A 99 -13.18 -12.91 -0.53
CA ASP A 99 -13.70 -13.94 0.36
C ASP A 99 -13.18 -15.33 0.00
N ILE A 100 -13.14 -15.65 -1.30
CA ILE A 100 -12.51 -16.87 -1.82
C ILE A 100 -11.06 -16.94 -1.37
N LEU A 101 -10.36 -15.84 -1.55
CA LEU A 101 -8.98 -15.73 -1.15
C LEU A 101 -8.90 -15.94 0.40
N THR A 102 -9.67 -15.22 1.21
CA THR A 102 -9.62 -15.39 2.68
C THR A 102 -9.88 -16.83 3.11
N PHE A 103 -10.84 -17.52 2.46
CA PHE A 103 -11.09 -18.93 2.65
C PHE A 103 -9.86 -19.79 2.36
N ARG A 104 -9.18 -19.58 1.22
CA ARG A 104 -7.96 -20.33 0.85
C ARG A 104 -6.88 -20.22 1.94
N ARG A 105 -6.65 -19.05 2.53
CA ARG A 105 -5.71 -18.89 3.68
C ARG A 105 -6.09 -19.74 4.88
N MET A 106 -7.38 -19.92 5.14
CA MET A 106 -7.85 -20.69 6.29
C MET A 106 -7.71 -22.20 6.10
N VAL A 107 -7.76 -22.68 4.85
CA VAL A 107 -7.86 -24.13 4.57
C VAL A 107 -6.66 -24.74 3.85
N GLU A 108 -5.91 -23.99 3.04
CA GLU A 108 -4.90 -24.59 2.15
C GLU A 108 -3.64 -25.06 2.87
N GLY A 109 -3.21 -24.37 3.93
CA GLY A 109 -2.14 -24.86 4.79
C GLY A 109 -2.46 -26.27 5.35
N PRO A 110 -3.60 -26.43 6.06
CA PRO A 110 -4.07 -27.73 6.52
C PRO A 110 -4.33 -28.76 5.39
N ILE A 111 -4.85 -28.35 4.23
CA ILE A 111 -5.04 -29.23 3.07
C ILE A 111 -3.70 -29.76 2.59
N CYS A 112 -2.70 -28.89 2.45
CA CYS A 112 -1.36 -29.23 2.00
C CYS A 112 -0.68 -30.18 2.99
N GLU A 113 -0.85 -29.94 4.29
CA GLU A 113 -0.40 -30.85 5.37
C GLU A 113 -0.97 -32.26 5.20
N ILE A 114 -2.30 -32.36 5.04
CA ILE A 114 -2.99 -33.64 4.88
C ILE A 114 -2.58 -34.32 3.57
N ALA A 115 -2.48 -33.56 2.48
CA ALA A 115 -2.07 -34.04 1.17
C ALA A 115 -0.65 -34.63 1.23
N CYS A 116 0.30 -33.94 1.87
CA CYS A 116 1.68 -34.40 2.02
C CYS A 116 1.76 -35.77 2.72
N ARG A 117 0.94 -35.99 3.76
CA ARG A 117 0.89 -37.26 4.49
C ARG A 117 0.28 -38.42 3.69
N ARG A 118 -0.51 -38.12 2.65
CA ARG A 118 -1.35 -39.11 1.93
C ARG A 118 -0.93 -39.35 0.50
N ALA A 119 -0.19 -38.44 -0.11
CA ALA A 119 0.18 -38.50 -1.51
C ALA A 119 1.02 -39.75 -1.82
N THR A 120 0.72 -40.45 -2.89
CA THR A 120 1.62 -41.48 -3.44
C THR A 120 2.72 -40.83 -4.28
N ASP A 121 3.81 -41.53 -4.55
CA ASP A 121 4.90 -40.97 -5.37
C ASP A 121 4.42 -40.60 -6.79
N GLY A 122 3.46 -41.37 -7.33
CA GLY A 122 2.81 -41.06 -8.61
C GLY A 122 1.96 -39.78 -8.56
N GLU A 123 1.33 -39.48 -7.43
CA GLU A 123 0.57 -38.23 -7.23
C GLU A 123 1.49 -37.03 -7.01
N ILE A 124 2.64 -37.22 -6.35
CA ILE A 124 3.69 -36.20 -6.25
C ILE A 124 4.22 -35.85 -7.65
N ALA A 125 4.42 -36.85 -8.50
CA ALA A 125 4.82 -36.63 -9.90
C ALA A 125 3.78 -35.82 -10.70
N GLN A 126 2.48 -36.00 -10.43
CA GLN A 126 1.43 -35.18 -11.05
C GLN A 126 1.50 -33.71 -10.59
N LEU A 127 1.77 -33.47 -9.30
CA LEU A 127 1.96 -32.10 -8.80
C LEU A 127 3.21 -31.44 -9.43
N ARG A 128 4.30 -32.20 -9.64
CA ARG A 128 5.49 -31.69 -10.38
C ARG A 128 5.16 -31.32 -11.81
N GLU A 129 4.35 -32.13 -12.51
CA GLU A 129 3.95 -31.81 -13.88
C GLU A 129 3.15 -30.51 -13.94
N LEU A 130 2.25 -30.29 -12.98
CA LEU A 130 1.51 -29.03 -12.85
C LEU A 130 2.44 -27.84 -12.56
N LEU A 131 3.45 -28.02 -11.70
CA LEU A 131 4.48 -26.99 -11.49
C LEU A 131 5.27 -26.71 -12.78
N GLY A 132 5.66 -27.75 -13.54
CA GLY A 132 6.32 -27.58 -14.83
C GLY A 132 5.45 -26.85 -15.86
N GLN A 133 4.13 -26.97 -15.79
CA GLN A 133 3.21 -26.18 -16.61
C GLN A 133 3.21 -24.71 -16.19
N MET A 134 3.23 -24.42 -14.90
CA MET A 134 3.38 -23.04 -14.40
C MET A 134 4.69 -22.41 -14.87
N GLU A 135 5.81 -23.14 -14.81
CA GLU A 135 7.12 -22.67 -15.29
C GLU A 135 7.12 -22.38 -16.79
N ARG A 136 6.53 -23.29 -17.59
CA ARG A 136 6.45 -23.15 -19.06
C ARG A 136 5.50 -22.04 -19.51
N ALA A 137 4.53 -21.65 -18.68
CA ALA A 137 3.63 -20.53 -18.99
C ALA A 137 4.40 -19.21 -19.14
N GLY A 138 5.53 -19.04 -18.45
CA GLY A 138 6.38 -17.86 -18.57
C GLY A 138 5.61 -16.57 -18.29
N GLY A 139 5.44 -15.72 -19.31
CA GLY A 139 4.67 -14.46 -19.22
C GLY A 139 3.18 -14.59 -19.53
N ASP A 140 2.69 -15.77 -19.89
CA ASP A 140 1.25 -16.03 -20.13
C ASP A 140 0.53 -16.24 -18.80
N LEU A 141 -0.04 -15.15 -18.28
CA LEU A 141 -0.75 -15.11 -17.01
C LEU A 141 -2.01 -15.99 -16.99
N ALA A 142 -2.67 -16.18 -18.13
CA ALA A 142 -3.87 -17.01 -18.19
C ALA A 142 -3.50 -18.50 -18.09
N ALA A 143 -2.46 -18.91 -18.82
CA ALA A 143 -1.92 -20.27 -18.71
C ALA A 143 -1.35 -20.54 -17.31
N PHE A 144 -0.65 -19.58 -16.71
CA PHE A 144 -0.14 -19.70 -15.35
C PHE A 144 -1.27 -19.87 -14.33
N ALA A 145 -2.29 -19.00 -14.36
CA ALA A 145 -3.42 -19.07 -13.42
C ALA A 145 -4.22 -20.38 -13.55
N GLN A 146 -4.30 -20.94 -14.76
CA GLN A 146 -4.93 -22.24 -14.98
C GLN A 146 -4.13 -23.39 -14.34
N ALA A 147 -2.81 -23.39 -14.53
CA ALA A 147 -1.92 -24.38 -13.92
C ALA A 147 -1.88 -24.24 -12.38
N ASP A 148 -1.81 -23.01 -11.86
CA ASP A 148 -1.90 -22.67 -10.43
C ASP A 148 -3.15 -23.27 -9.80
N SER A 149 -4.32 -22.98 -10.35
CA SER A 149 -5.58 -23.47 -9.80
C SER A 149 -5.70 -25.00 -9.87
N ALA A 150 -5.19 -25.62 -10.94
CA ALA A 150 -5.16 -27.07 -11.07
C ALA A 150 -4.30 -27.73 -9.99
N PHE A 151 -3.19 -27.09 -9.59
CA PHE A 151 -2.33 -27.56 -8.50
C PHE A 151 -3.07 -27.56 -7.15
N HIS A 152 -3.79 -26.48 -6.83
CA HIS A 152 -4.59 -26.40 -5.60
C HIS A 152 -5.75 -27.41 -5.58
N CYS A 153 -6.42 -27.60 -6.72
CA CYS A 153 -7.43 -28.63 -6.86
C CYS A 153 -6.85 -30.04 -6.67
N ALA A 154 -5.64 -30.30 -7.17
CA ALA A 154 -4.95 -31.57 -6.96
C ALA A 154 -4.65 -31.80 -5.47
N LEU A 155 -4.14 -30.80 -4.75
CA LEU A 155 -3.93 -30.88 -3.30
C LEU A 155 -5.23 -31.18 -2.54
N ALA A 156 -6.33 -30.50 -2.86
CA ALA A 156 -7.63 -30.77 -2.28
C ALA A 156 -8.08 -32.22 -2.53
N ARG A 157 -7.82 -32.78 -3.71
CA ARG A 157 -8.11 -34.20 -4.02
C ARG A 157 -7.30 -35.17 -3.19
N LEU A 158 -6.03 -34.87 -2.91
CA LEU A 158 -5.15 -35.71 -2.09
C LEU A 158 -5.60 -35.81 -0.64
N THR A 159 -6.43 -34.87 -0.16
CA THR A 159 -7.10 -35.02 1.14
C THR A 159 -8.10 -36.18 1.19
N ARG A 160 -8.50 -36.75 0.05
CA ARG A 160 -9.54 -37.79 -0.08
C ARG A 160 -10.93 -37.38 0.46
N SER A 161 -11.13 -36.10 0.77
CA SER A 161 -12.43 -35.57 1.19
C SER A 161 -13.24 -35.16 -0.03
N LYS A 162 -14.34 -35.89 -0.31
CA LYS A 162 -15.26 -35.54 -1.40
C LYS A 162 -15.84 -34.14 -1.24
N MET A 163 -16.11 -33.71 -0.01
CA MET A 163 -16.59 -32.36 0.29
C MET A 163 -15.54 -31.30 -0.06
N MET A 164 -14.27 -31.53 0.28
CA MET A 164 -13.21 -30.58 -0.03
C MET A 164 -12.97 -30.46 -1.54
N GLN A 165 -13.03 -31.58 -2.26
CA GLN A 165 -12.94 -31.60 -3.72
C GLN A 165 -14.05 -30.78 -4.37
N GLN A 166 -15.29 -30.90 -3.90
CA GLN A 166 -16.43 -30.16 -4.42
C GLN A 166 -16.33 -28.66 -4.12
N ILE A 167 -15.92 -28.28 -2.91
CA ILE A 167 -15.69 -26.88 -2.55
C ILE A 167 -14.62 -26.27 -3.47
N TYR A 168 -13.51 -26.97 -3.69
CA TYR A 168 -12.44 -26.49 -4.56
C TYR A 168 -12.86 -26.37 -6.03
N GLN A 169 -13.70 -27.27 -6.53
CA GLN A 169 -14.20 -27.15 -7.91
C GLN A 169 -15.06 -25.89 -8.09
N ILE A 170 -15.90 -25.57 -7.10
CA ILE A 170 -16.75 -24.37 -7.13
C ILE A 170 -15.91 -23.10 -7.02
N ILE A 171 -14.90 -23.13 -6.15
CA ILE A 171 -13.95 -22.03 -5.98
C ILE A 171 -13.12 -21.82 -7.25
N ASP A 172 -12.62 -22.89 -7.87
CA ASP A 172 -11.83 -22.84 -9.11
C ASP A 172 -12.62 -22.15 -10.21
N ASP A 173 -13.87 -22.57 -10.45
CA ASP A 173 -14.72 -21.96 -11.47
C ASP A 173 -14.94 -20.46 -11.21
N ALA A 174 -15.17 -20.07 -9.95
CA ALA A 174 -15.32 -18.67 -9.55
C ALA A 174 -14.00 -17.87 -9.68
N MET A 175 -12.86 -18.48 -9.32
CA MET A 175 -11.52 -17.89 -9.46
C MET A 175 -11.14 -17.68 -10.92
N GLN A 176 -11.35 -18.67 -11.79
CA GLN A 176 -11.09 -18.58 -13.22
C GLN A 176 -11.94 -17.47 -13.86
N SER A 177 -13.20 -17.32 -13.44
CA SER A 177 -14.07 -16.23 -13.86
C SER A 177 -13.51 -14.85 -13.44
N ALA A 178 -13.07 -14.71 -12.19
CA ALA A 178 -12.50 -13.47 -11.66
C ALA A 178 -11.14 -13.11 -12.29
N CYS A 179 -10.27 -14.09 -12.52
CA CYS A 179 -8.97 -13.92 -13.18
C CYS A 179 -9.09 -13.52 -14.66
N ARG A 180 -10.11 -14.00 -15.38
CA ARG A 180 -10.39 -13.56 -16.76
C ARG A 180 -10.81 -12.09 -16.85
N GLN A 181 -11.45 -11.56 -15.81
CA GLN A 181 -11.89 -10.16 -15.75
C GLN A 181 -10.80 -9.22 -15.20
N ASN A 182 -9.87 -9.76 -14.42
CA ASN A 182 -8.74 -9.03 -13.82
C ASN A 182 -7.45 -9.77 -14.13
N VAL A 183 -6.85 -9.51 -15.30
CA VAL A 183 -5.51 -10.03 -15.64
C VAL A 183 -4.50 -9.33 -14.73
N ARG A 184 -4.35 -9.81 -13.50
CA ARG A 184 -3.38 -9.29 -12.54
C ARG A 184 -2.04 -9.97 -12.79
N ARG A 185 -0.97 -9.17 -12.89
CA ARG A 185 0.40 -9.65 -12.83
C ARG A 185 0.66 -10.22 -11.44
N GLN A 186 0.51 -11.53 -11.30
CA GLN A 186 1.13 -12.27 -10.21
C GLN A 186 2.62 -12.36 -10.54
N ASN A 187 3.49 -12.14 -9.56
CA ASN A 187 4.91 -12.43 -9.73
C ASN A 187 5.09 -13.95 -9.72
N ALA A 188 4.85 -14.57 -10.88
CA ALA A 188 4.91 -16.01 -11.10
C ALA A 188 6.23 -16.60 -10.55
N ALA A 189 7.34 -15.88 -10.69
CA ALA A 189 8.66 -16.33 -10.22
C ALA A 189 8.74 -16.47 -8.69
N ALA A 190 8.13 -15.55 -7.93
CA ALA A 190 8.12 -15.62 -6.46
C ALA A 190 7.23 -16.76 -5.95
N ALA A 191 6.07 -16.96 -6.59
CA ALA A 191 5.16 -18.06 -6.29
C ALA A 191 5.79 -19.43 -6.60
N LEU A 192 6.46 -19.56 -7.76
CA LEU A 192 7.12 -20.80 -8.21
C LEU A 192 8.14 -21.33 -7.18
N ARG A 193 8.90 -20.44 -6.52
CA ARG A 193 9.83 -20.83 -5.44
C ARG A 193 9.12 -21.63 -4.35
N TRP A 194 7.96 -21.18 -3.90
CA TRP A 194 7.24 -21.86 -2.83
C TRP A 194 6.59 -23.16 -3.30
N TYR A 195 6.19 -23.26 -4.56
CA TYR A 195 5.75 -24.54 -5.13
C TYR A 195 6.88 -25.57 -5.18
N HIS A 196 8.11 -25.18 -5.49
CA HIS A 196 9.27 -26.06 -5.34
C HIS A 196 9.45 -26.51 -3.89
N GLU A 197 9.40 -25.58 -2.93
CA GLU A 197 9.53 -25.89 -1.51
C GLU A 197 8.43 -26.83 -0.99
N ILE A 198 7.18 -26.66 -1.46
CA ILE A 198 6.08 -27.59 -1.17
C ILE A 198 6.43 -28.99 -1.68
N LEU A 199 6.91 -29.12 -2.91
CA LEU A 199 7.23 -30.43 -3.48
C LEU A 199 8.46 -31.07 -2.83
N ASP A 200 9.47 -30.29 -2.48
CA ASP A 200 10.62 -30.75 -1.69
C ASP A 200 10.18 -31.28 -0.32
N ALA A 201 9.19 -30.63 0.30
CA ALA A 201 8.60 -31.11 1.55
C ALA A 201 7.77 -32.40 1.34
N PHE A 202 7.06 -32.54 0.22
CA PHE A 202 6.37 -33.78 -0.14
C PHE A 202 7.34 -34.94 -0.35
N ASP A 203 8.48 -34.71 -1.00
CA ASP A 203 9.55 -35.70 -1.17
C ASP A 203 10.14 -36.12 0.18
N ALA A 204 10.38 -35.16 1.07
CA ALA A 204 10.86 -35.40 2.42
C ALA A 204 9.79 -36.00 3.35
N ARG A 205 8.53 -36.10 2.89
CA ARG A 205 7.37 -36.49 3.70
C ARG A 205 7.18 -35.64 4.95
N ASP A 206 7.62 -34.38 4.90
CA ASP A 206 7.52 -33.42 5.98
C ASP A 206 6.25 -32.57 5.83
N SER A 207 5.16 -33.05 6.43
CA SER A 207 3.87 -32.36 6.31
C SER A 207 3.84 -30.99 6.99
N ALA A 208 4.65 -30.76 8.02
CA ALA A 208 4.70 -29.48 8.72
C ALA A 208 5.41 -28.43 7.84
N ARG A 209 6.52 -28.81 7.21
CA ARG A 209 7.22 -27.98 6.22
C ARG A 209 6.33 -27.69 5.00
N ALA A 210 5.61 -28.69 4.50
CA ALA A 210 4.68 -28.49 3.38
C ALA A 210 3.57 -27.48 3.71
N ARG A 211 2.99 -27.58 4.91
CA ARG A 211 2.01 -26.60 5.41
C ARG A 211 2.58 -25.20 5.47
N GLN A 212 3.75 -25.04 6.08
CA GLN A 212 4.39 -23.74 6.22
C GLN A 212 4.69 -23.14 4.84
N ALA A 213 5.22 -23.93 3.92
CA ALA A 213 5.49 -23.49 2.55
C ALA A 213 4.22 -23.04 1.82
N MET A 214 3.10 -23.75 1.99
CA MET A 214 1.80 -23.34 1.44
C MET A 214 1.28 -22.04 2.07
N GLU A 215 1.37 -21.90 3.39
CA GLU A 215 0.97 -20.66 4.08
C GLU A 215 1.81 -19.47 3.61
N GLN A 216 3.11 -19.66 3.32
CA GLN A 216 3.98 -18.63 2.73
C GLN A 216 3.63 -18.32 1.27
N ALA A 217 3.38 -19.35 0.44
CA ALA A 217 2.94 -19.17 -0.95
C ALA A 217 1.67 -18.32 -1.01
N LEU A 218 0.71 -18.62 -0.13
CA LEU A 218 -0.52 -17.86 -0.03
C LEU A 218 -0.25 -16.47 0.47
N ALA A 219 0.51 -16.26 1.54
CA ALA A 219 0.82 -14.92 2.04
C ALA A 219 1.37 -13.98 0.95
N GLN A 220 2.14 -14.51 -0.02
CA GLN A 220 2.64 -13.75 -1.17
C GLN A 220 1.59 -13.53 -2.29
N THR A 221 0.55 -14.36 -2.32
CA THR A 221 -0.56 -14.29 -3.29
C THR A 221 -1.62 -13.24 -2.88
N TYR A 222 -1.74 -12.86 -1.60
CA TYR A 222 -2.68 -11.82 -1.11
C TYR A 222 -2.01 -10.47 -1.12
N TRP A 223 -2.44 -9.59 -2.01
CA TRP A 223 -2.04 -8.21 -1.89
C TRP A 223 -2.77 -7.53 -0.73
N ILE A 224 -1.99 -6.95 0.18
CA ILE A 224 -2.51 -6.14 1.27
C ILE A 224 -3.02 -4.82 0.68
N SER A 225 -4.34 -4.65 0.75
CA SER A 225 -5.09 -3.54 0.13
C SER A 225 -5.82 -2.66 1.14
N THR A 226 -5.79 -3.05 2.42
CA THR A 226 -6.38 -2.30 3.54
C THR A 226 -5.49 -2.39 4.77
N MET A 227 -5.68 -1.45 5.69
CA MET A 227 -4.99 -1.43 6.98
C MET A 227 -5.40 -2.62 7.86
N TYR A 228 -6.64 -3.11 7.72
CA TYR A 228 -7.10 -4.29 8.44
C TYR A 228 -6.36 -5.54 7.99
N GLN A 229 -6.22 -5.75 6.68
CA GLN A 229 -5.41 -6.85 6.14
C GLN A 229 -3.95 -6.76 6.58
N ASN A 230 -3.38 -5.55 6.60
CA ASN A 230 -2.03 -5.31 7.07
C ASN A 230 -1.88 -5.73 8.53
N LEU A 231 -2.80 -5.30 9.40
CA LEU A 231 -2.82 -5.69 10.81
C LEU A 231 -2.90 -7.22 10.98
N LEU A 232 -3.80 -7.90 10.26
CA LEU A 232 -3.88 -9.37 10.30
C LEU A 232 -2.56 -10.03 9.87
N ASN A 233 -1.85 -9.43 8.91
CA ASN A 233 -0.55 -9.93 8.47
C ASN A 233 0.50 -9.79 9.58
N MET A 234 0.53 -8.66 10.30
CA MET A 234 1.39 -8.45 11.46
C MET A 234 1.16 -9.51 12.55
N GLU A 235 -0.10 -9.89 12.79
CA GLU A 235 -0.50 -10.85 13.82
C GLU A 235 -0.16 -12.30 13.45
N SER A 236 -0.21 -12.63 12.16
CA SER A 236 -0.15 -14.03 11.68
C SER A 236 1.14 -14.39 10.97
N ALA A 237 1.62 -13.56 10.04
CA ALA A 237 2.71 -13.92 9.15
C ALA A 237 4.11 -13.75 9.79
N TYR A 238 4.27 -12.74 10.64
CA TYR A 238 5.57 -12.45 11.27
C TYR A 238 5.44 -11.82 12.69
N PRO A 239 4.63 -12.40 13.59
CA PRO A 239 4.37 -11.83 14.92
C PRO A 239 5.63 -11.60 15.76
N ASP A 240 6.65 -12.46 15.58
CA ASP A 240 7.88 -12.44 16.36
C ASP A 240 9.03 -11.66 15.71
N ARG A 241 8.79 -11.03 14.55
CA ARG A 241 9.76 -10.10 13.96
C ARG A 241 9.68 -8.75 14.65
N VAL A 242 10.80 -8.02 14.66
CA VAL A 242 10.84 -6.64 15.16
C VAL A 242 10.14 -5.73 14.16
N ALA A 243 9.09 -5.04 14.60
CA ALA A 243 8.37 -4.05 13.82
C ALA A 243 9.03 -2.67 13.95
N ILE A 244 9.33 -2.26 15.18
CA ILE A 244 9.78 -0.91 15.48
C ILE A 244 10.94 -0.95 16.48
N ARG A 245 11.94 -0.07 16.26
CA ARG A 245 12.94 0.28 17.26
C ARG A 245 12.95 1.77 17.52
N TYR A 246 13.21 2.16 18.75
CA TYR A 246 13.48 3.56 19.11
C TYR A 246 14.39 3.63 20.33
N TYR A 247 15.13 4.72 20.47
CA TYR A 247 15.92 4.98 21.66
C TYR A 247 15.04 5.60 22.74
N ASP A 248 14.88 4.92 23.87
CA ASP A 248 14.17 5.40 25.05
C ASP A 248 15.14 6.22 25.90
N GLU A 249 14.90 7.52 25.99
CA GLU A 249 15.77 8.45 26.71
C GLU A 249 15.72 8.27 28.23
N GLU A 250 14.57 7.85 28.77
CA GLU A 250 14.42 7.60 30.20
C GLU A 250 15.13 6.31 30.60
N ALA A 251 14.92 5.25 29.83
CA ALA A 251 15.59 3.97 30.04
C ALA A 251 17.04 3.93 29.52
N LYS A 252 17.48 4.97 28.80
CA LYS A 252 18.80 5.09 28.15
C LYS A 252 19.19 3.84 27.36
N SER A 253 18.23 3.26 26.65
CA SER A 253 18.40 2.00 25.93
C SER A 253 17.48 1.95 24.71
N VAL A 254 17.80 1.04 23.78
CA VAL A 254 16.93 0.78 22.64
C VAL A 254 15.76 -0.09 23.09
N ARG A 255 14.55 0.33 22.75
CA ARG A 255 13.35 -0.48 22.84
C ARG A 255 13.10 -1.14 21.50
N GLU A 256 12.82 -2.43 21.55
CA GLU A 256 12.35 -3.20 20.40
C GLU A 256 10.89 -3.57 20.62
N VAL A 257 10.07 -3.35 19.60
CA VAL A 257 8.66 -3.71 19.59
C VAL A 257 8.46 -4.76 18.52
N LEU A 258 7.92 -5.92 18.90
CA LEU A 258 7.59 -6.99 17.96
C LEU A 258 6.27 -6.71 17.25
N TYR A 259 6.04 -7.31 16.08
CA TYR A 259 4.80 -7.11 15.34
C TYR A 259 3.54 -7.53 16.12
N ARG A 260 3.61 -8.58 16.93
CA ARG A 260 2.50 -8.97 17.83
C ARG A 260 2.15 -7.87 18.85
N ASP A 261 3.17 -7.19 19.38
CA ASP A 261 2.99 -6.15 20.39
C ASP A 261 2.49 -4.86 19.72
N TYR A 262 3.03 -4.53 18.53
CA TYR A 262 2.58 -3.40 17.73
C TYR A 262 1.11 -3.57 17.30
N ALA A 263 0.72 -4.75 16.81
CA ALA A 263 -0.66 -5.04 16.44
C ALA A 263 -1.61 -4.97 17.66
N ALA A 264 -1.19 -5.49 18.81
CA ALA A 264 -1.94 -5.38 20.05
C ALA A 264 -2.13 -3.92 20.48
N ASP A 265 -1.08 -3.08 20.39
CA ASP A 265 -1.15 -1.66 20.70
C ASP A 265 -2.04 -0.87 19.73
N ILE A 266 -2.04 -1.22 18.44
CA ILE A 266 -2.99 -0.68 17.47
C ILE A 266 -4.43 -1.02 17.86
N ARG A 267 -4.72 -2.27 18.25
CA ARG A 267 -6.06 -2.66 18.72
C ARG A 267 -6.47 -1.94 20.00
N ARG A 268 -5.54 -1.76 20.95
CA ARG A 268 -5.75 -0.98 22.17
C ARG A 268 -6.09 0.47 21.83
N MET A 269 -5.35 1.08 20.90
CA MET A 269 -5.62 2.42 20.41
C MET A 269 -7.01 2.53 19.78
N VAL A 270 -7.42 1.57 18.92
CA VAL A 270 -8.78 1.59 18.34
C VAL A 270 -9.85 1.52 19.43
N GLY A 271 -9.74 0.59 20.38
CA GLY A 271 -10.69 0.45 21.48
C GLY A 271 -10.76 1.71 22.35
N TRP A 272 -9.60 2.30 22.62
CA TRP A 272 -9.49 3.54 23.38
C TRP A 272 -10.10 4.74 22.64
N LEU A 273 -9.86 4.88 21.33
CA LEU A 273 -10.45 5.93 20.50
C LEU A 273 -11.97 5.82 20.45
N ARG A 274 -12.52 4.62 20.23
CA ARG A 274 -13.96 4.37 20.20
C ARG A 274 -14.67 4.75 21.50
N ARG A 275 -14.01 4.52 22.65
CA ARG A 275 -14.54 4.90 23.98
C ARG A 275 -14.42 6.40 24.24
N THR A 276 -13.29 6.99 23.88
CA THR A 276 -12.95 8.38 24.23
C THR A 276 -13.61 9.38 23.28
N LEU A 277 -13.84 8.99 22.03
CA LEU A 277 -14.48 9.81 21.00
C LEU A 277 -15.74 9.10 20.50
N PRO A 278 -16.90 9.24 21.18
CA PRO A 278 -18.14 8.62 20.73
C PRO A 278 -18.50 9.01 19.29
N GLY A 279 -18.72 8.02 18.42
CA GLY A 279 -18.92 8.26 16.98
C GLY A 279 -17.64 8.74 16.29
N VAL A 280 -16.52 8.07 16.56
CA VAL A 280 -15.19 8.33 15.95
C VAL A 280 -15.17 8.10 14.44
N GLU A 281 -16.05 7.25 13.92
CA GLU A 281 -16.17 6.98 12.49
C GLU A 281 -16.48 8.27 11.72
N GLY A 282 -15.69 8.55 10.69
CA GLY A 282 -15.77 9.78 9.88
C GLY A 282 -15.29 11.05 10.60
N ARG A 283 -14.95 11.01 11.90
CA ARG A 283 -14.37 12.19 12.58
C ARG A 283 -12.95 12.43 12.12
N HIS A 284 -12.59 13.70 12.01
CA HIS A 284 -11.23 14.09 11.67
C HIS A 284 -10.42 14.28 12.96
N VAL A 285 -9.35 13.49 13.10
CA VAL A 285 -8.48 13.46 14.28
C VAL A 285 -7.08 13.90 13.89
N GLY A 286 -6.62 15.01 14.46
CA GLY A 286 -5.30 15.55 14.20
C GLY A 286 -4.22 14.82 14.98
N LEU A 287 -3.09 14.52 14.33
CA LEU A 287 -1.92 13.91 14.97
C LEU A 287 -0.80 14.96 15.07
N LEU A 288 -0.63 15.53 16.27
CA LEU A 288 0.25 16.66 16.57
C LEU A 288 1.36 16.26 17.54
N ALA A 289 2.38 15.60 17.00
CA ALA A 289 3.50 15.09 17.77
C ALA A 289 4.69 14.76 16.85
N ARG A 290 5.86 14.51 17.45
CA ARG A 290 7.00 14.01 16.69
C ARG A 290 6.76 12.56 16.26
N SER A 291 7.38 12.17 15.16
CA SER A 291 7.33 10.79 14.70
C SER A 291 8.05 9.84 15.66
N GLY A 292 7.43 8.71 15.92
CA GLY A 292 7.90 7.71 16.88
C GLY A 292 6.86 6.62 17.06
N TYR A 293 7.12 5.70 17.99
CA TYR A 293 6.26 4.54 18.21
C TYR A 293 4.79 4.90 18.51
N PRO A 294 4.47 5.81 19.45
CA PRO A 294 3.06 6.16 19.72
C PRO A 294 2.37 6.81 18.52
N TYR A 295 3.11 7.57 17.70
CA TYR A 295 2.57 8.15 16.46
C TYR A 295 2.17 7.08 15.45
N ALA A 296 3.02 6.07 15.26
CA ALA A 296 2.75 4.97 14.35
C ALA A 296 1.53 4.14 14.79
N VAL A 297 1.37 3.92 16.10
CA VAL A 297 0.18 3.28 16.69
C VAL A 297 -1.06 4.14 16.48
N ALA A 298 -0.99 5.45 16.78
CA ALA A 298 -2.09 6.39 16.64
C ALA A 298 -2.58 6.51 15.19
N LEU A 299 -1.66 6.59 14.22
CA LEU A 299 -1.99 6.71 12.81
C LEU A 299 -2.80 5.50 12.31
N PHE A 300 -2.32 4.28 12.56
CA PHE A 300 -3.01 3.06 12.14
C PHE A 300 -4.31 2.86 12.95
N GLY A 301 -4.28 3.20 14.25
CA GLY A 301 -5.44 3.15 15.13
C GLY A 301 -6.57 4.08 14.69
N CYS A 302 -6.27 5.31 14.26
CA CYS A 302 -7.27 6.24 13.71
C CYS A 302 -7.95 5.66 12.47
N ILE A 303 -7.16 5.17 11.50
CA ILE A 303 -7.68 4.59 10.25
C ILE A 303 -8.57 3.38 10.54
N LEU A 304 -8.14 2.47 11.43
CA LEU A 304 -8.90 1.27 11.81
C LEU A 304 -10.11 1.57 12.71
N ALA A 305 -10.11 2.68 13.44
CA ALA A 305 -11.27 3.18 14.15
C ALA A 305 -12.31 3.81 13.21
N GLY A 306 -12.00 3.96 11.92
CA GLY A 306 -12.84 4.62 10.93
C GLY A 306 -12.75 6.15 10.95
N ALA A 307 -11.82 6.74 11.71
CA ALA A 307 -11.56 8.17 11.68
C ALA A 307 -10.76 8.57 10.44
N VAL A 308 -10.87 9.85 10.07
CA VAL A 308 -9.95 10.49 9.13
C VAL A 308 -8.74 10.97 9.91
N ALA A 309 -7.59 10.35 9.70
CA ALA A 309 -6.35 10.81 10.30
C ALA A 309 -5.88 12.11 9.62
N VAL A 310 -5.44 13.09 10.41
CA VAL A 310 -4.88 14.35 9.91
C VAL A 310 -3.50 14.57 10.52
N PRO A 311 -2.43 13.99 9.94
CA PRO A 311 -1.05 14.26 10.35
C PRO A 311 -0.68 15.74 10.23
N LEU A 312 -0.13 16.33 11.31
CA LEU A 312 0.16 17.75 11.38
C LEU A 312 1.66 18.04 11.51
N ASN A 313 2.08 19.14 10.90
CA ASN A 313 3.47 19.61 10.97
C ASN A 313 3.70 20.38 12.27
N THR A 314 4.43 19.77 13.20
CA THR A 314 4.80 20.36 14.49
C THR A 314 5.71 21.57 14.38
N GLU A 315 6.31 21.84 13.22
CA GLU A 315 7.19 22.99 13.02
C GLU A 315 6.42 24.29 12.74
N LYS A 316 5.14 24.23 12.37
CA LYS A 316 4.32 25.41 12.09
C LYS A 316 3.99 26.19 13.36
N SER A 317 3.88 27.51 13.25
CA SER A 317 3.35 28.37 14.31
C SER A 317 1.88 28.07 14.59
N TRP A 318 1.39 28.33 15.80
CA TRP A 318 -0.01 28.12 16.14
C TRP A 318 -1.03 28.75 15.17
N PRO A 319 -0.91 30.01 14.70
CA PRO A 319 -1.89 30.59 13.77
C PRO A 319 -2.03 29.82 12.46
N ALA A 320 -0.91 29.38 11.89
CA ALA A 320 -0.89 28.57 10.67
C ALA A 320 -1.47 27.18 10.89
N LEU A 321 -1.15 26.55 12.02
CA LEU A 321 -1.69 25.24 12.38
C LEU A 321 -3.20 25.32 12.62
N ARG A 322 -3.68 26.34 13.34
CA ARG A 322 -5.10 26.57 13.62
C ARG A 322 -5.93 26.73 12.34
N ASP A 323 -5.40 27.41 11.32
CA ASP A 323 -6.05 27.48 10.00
C ASP A 323 -6.22 26.08 9.38
N GLU A 324 -5.19 25.24 9.45
CA GLU A 324 -5.24 23.87 8.94
C GLU A 324 -6.24 23.00 9.70
N LEU A 325 -6.24 23.08 11.04
CA LEU A 325 -7.22 22.38 11.88
C LEU A 325 -8.65 22.74 11.49
N SER A 326 -8.93 24.03 11.33
CA SER A 326 -10.25 24.52 10.95
C SER A 326 -10.63 24.08 9.53
N ARG A 327 -9.71 24.14 8.57
CA ARG A 327 -10.00 23.78 7.18
C ARG A 327 -10.17 22.29 6.96
N ALA A 328 -9.51 21.47 7.77
CA ALA A 328 -9.66 20.02 7.76
C ALA A 328 -10.69 19.53 8.79
N ASP A 329 -11.59 20.38 9.30
CA ASP A 329 -12.66 20.00 10.24
C ASP A 329 -12.18 19.13 11.42
N VAL A 330 -10.95 19.35 11.89
CA VAL A 330 -10.37 18.54 12.96
C VAL A 330 -11.20 18.76 14.22
N THR A 331 -11.59 17.67 14.88
CA THR A 331 -12.47 17.70 16.07
C THR A 331 -11.76 17.30 17.35
N ALA A 332 -10.62 16.62 17.25
CA ALA A 332 -9.79 16.20 18.38
C ALA A 332 -8.31 16.15 17.96
N LEU A 333 -7.41 16.34 18.91
CA LEU A 333 -5.96 16.28 18.69
C LEU A 333 -5.33 15.21 19.57
N LEU A 334 -4.57 14.29 18.98
CA LEU A 334 -3.63 13.43 19.66
C LEU A 334 -2.26 14.10 19.71
N THR A 335 -1.65 14.17 20.90
CA THR A 335 -0.37 14.86 21.10
C THR A 335 0.54 14.13 22.10
N ASP A 336 1.85 14.39 22.01
CA ASP A 336 2.87 13.99 22.99
C ASP A 336 3.28 15.15 23.91
N GLY A 337 2.60 16.30 23.81
CA GLY A 337 2.90 17.53 24.56
C GLY A 337 4.12 18.31 24.03
N SER A 338 4.90 17.77 23.10
CA SER A 338 6.11 18.44 22.59
C SER A 338 5.81 19.75 21.85
N TYR A 339 4.67 19.81 21.15
CA TYR A 339 4.22 21.04 20.50
C TYR A 339 3.77 22.09 21.52
N ALA A 340 3.00 21.70 22.54
CA ALA A 340 2.52 22.59 23.59
C ALA A 340 3.66 23.28 24.35
N ALA A 341 4.77 22.56 24.57
CA ALA A 341 5.98 23.10 25.19
C ALA A 341 6.65 24.22 24.37
N ARG A 342 6.51 24.20 23.04
CA ARG A 342 7.06 25.20 22.12
C ARG A 342 6.07 26.33 21.83
N GLU A 343 4.80 26.00 21.71
CA GLU A 343 3.70 26.88 21.28
C GLU A 343 2.59 26.90 22.34
N PRO A 344 2.71 27.71 23.41
CA PRO A 344 1.74 27.76 24.51
C PRO A 344 0.32 28.17 24.07
N ASP A 345 0.20 28.88 22.95
CA ASP A 345 -1.09 29.28 22.39
C ASP A 345 -1.96 28.10 21.92
N LEU A 346 -1.42 26.88 21.85
CA LEU A 346 -2.23 25.66 21.71
C LEU A 346 -3.31 25.56 22.81
N ALA A 347 -3.10 26.16 23.99
CA ALA A 347 -4.10 26.22 25.05
C ALA A 347 -5.42 26.91 24.63
N ARG A 348 -5.45 27.61 23.49
CA ARG A 348 -6.66 28.19 22.87
C ARG A 348 -7.47 27.18 22.04
N TRP A 349 -6.99 25.95 21.89
CA TRP A 349 -7.74 24.86 21.26
C TRP A 349 -8.93 24.47 22.14
N GLU A 350 -10.13 24.45 21.54
CA GLU A 350 -11.37 24.17 22.27
C GLU A 350 -11.77 22.68 22.23
N GLY A 351 -11.22 21.91 21.28
CA GLY A 351 -11.49 20.48 21.17
C GLY A 351 -10.72 19.63 22.20
N PRO A 352 -11.00 18.33 22.28
CA PRO A 352 -10.23 17.42 23.11
C PRO A 352 -8.75 17.41 22.72
N LEU A 353 -7.90 17.57 23.72
CA LEU A 353 -6.46 17.32 23.62
C LEU A 353 -6.18 15.98 24.32
N LEU A 354 -5.76 15.02 23.53
CA LEU A 354 -5.70 13.61 23.88
C LEU A 354 -4.23 13.14 23.91
N ASP A 355 -3.87 12.33 24.89
CA ASP A 355 -2.54 11.72 24.96
C ASP A 355 -2.38 10.68 23.86
N MET A 356 -1.40 10.87 22.98
CA MET A 356 -1.08 9.95 21.90
C MET A 356 -0.60 8.59 22.40
N ASN A 357 -0.10 8.49 23.63
CA ASN A 357 0.36 7.26 24.26
C ASN A 357 -0.71 6.59 25.15
N ALA A 358 -1.96 7.08 25.14
CA ALA A 358 -3.01 6.59 26.04
C ALA A 358 -3.35 5.09 25.89
N PHE A 359 -3.02 4.47 24.75
CA PHE A 359 -3.18 3.04 24.53
C PHE A 359 -2.33 2.19 25.50
N ALA A 360 -1.22 2.71 26.01
CA ALA A 360 -0.32 1.99 26.92
C ALA A 360 -1.00 1.61 28.25
N GLY A 361 -2.05 2.35 28.65
CA GLY A 361 -2.86 2.04 29.83
C GLY A 361 -4.01 1.05 29.56
N CYS A 362 -4.19 0.59 28.32
CA CYS A 362 -5.30 -0.29 27.94
C CYS A 362 -4.87 -1.75 27.91
N THR A 363 -5.69 -2.65 28.46
CA THR A 363 -5.45 -4.10 28.42
C THR A 363 -6.28 -4.80 27.35
N GLU A 364 -7.49 -4.31 27.09
CA GLU A 364 -8.43 -4.88 26.13
C GLU A 364 -8.00 -4.62 24.68
N LEU A 365 -8.10 -5.66 23.85
CA LEU A 365 -7.88 -5.59 22.40
C LEU A 365 -9.24 -5.42 21.70
N ALA A 366 -9.39 -4.38 20.89
CA ALA A 366 -10.60 -4.20 20.12
C ALA A 366 -10.79 -5.31 19.08
N GLU A 367 -12.01 -5.83 18.97
CA GLU A 367 -12.43 -6.58 17.80
C GLU A 367 -12.56 -5.63 16.60
N LEU A 368 -12.01 -6.07 15.48
CA LEU A 368 -11.95 -5.29 14.24
C LEU A 368 -12.50 -6.15 13.11
N ALA A 369 -13.27 -5.50 12.24
CA ALA A 369 -13.70 -6.04 10.97
C ALA A 369 -13.04 -5.24 9.85
N GLU A 370 -13.16 -5.74 8.64
CA GLU A 370 -12.70 -5.01 7.47
C GLU A 370 -13.49 -3.70 7.27
N CYS A 371 -12.80 -2.70 6.72
CA CYS A 371 -13.38 -1.47 6.21
C CYS A 371 -14.40 -1.76 5.09
N PRO A 372 -15.68 -1.38 5.26
CA PRO A 372 -16.72 -1.64 4.26
C PRO A 372 -16.50 -0.92 2.93
N ASP A 373 -15.84 0.23 2.95
CA ASP A 373 -15.51 1.01 1.75
C ASP A 373 -14.06 1.53 1.82
N PRO A 374 -13.10 0.80 1.22
CA PRO A 374 -11.72 1.26 1.13
C PRO A 374 -11.53 2.57 0.35
N GLY A 375 -12.53 3.00 -0.44
CA GLY A 375 -12.53 4.26 -1.17
C GLY A 375 -13.00 5.47 -0.35
N ALA A 376 -13.49 5.26 0.87
CA ALA A 376 -13.86 6.33 1.77
C ALA A 376 -12.62 7.13 2.24
N LEU A 377 -12.83 8.41 2.57
CA LEU A 377 -11.78 9.28 3.09
C LEU A 377 -11.20 8.70 4.39
N ALA A 378 -9.89 8.49 4.42
CA ALA A 378 -9.17 7.92 5.57
C ALA A 378 -8.05 8.82 6.08
N LEU A 379 -7.52 9.71 5.24
CA LEU A 379 -6.35 10.51 5.54
C LEU A 379 -6.43 11.87 4.83
N ILE A 380 -6.10 12.95 5.55
CA ILE A 380 -5.83 14.26 4.96
C ILE A 380 -4.38 14.64 5.25
N LEU A 381 -3.60 14.86 4.19
CA LEU A 381 -2.22 15.35 4.29
C LEU A 381 -2.10 16.77 3.75
N PHE A 382 -1.55 17.67 4.55
CA PHE A 382 -1.32 19.05 4.11
C PHE A 382 -0.03 19.18 3.30
N THR A 383 -0.14 19.73 2.09
CA THR A 383 1.01 20.08 1.23
C THR A 383 1.19 21.59 1.17
N SER A 384 2.41 22.08 1.33
CA SER A 384 2.71 23.51 1.14
C SER A 384 2.69 23.86 -0.35
N ASP A 385 1.91 24.87 -0.73
CA ASP A 385 1.91 25.41 -2.08
C ASP A 385 2.94 26.56 -2.24
N THR A 386 3.11 27.05 -3.47
CA THR A 386 4.01 28.17 -3.79
C THR A 386 3.53 29.51 -3.22
N THR A 387 2.27 29.61 -2.79
CA THR A 387 1.70 30.80 -2.15
C THR A 387 1.89 30.81 -0.63
N GLY A 388 2.42 29.72 -0.07
CA GLY A 388 2.64 29.53 1.36
C GLY A 388 1.42 28.97 2.12
N ARG A 389 0.26 28.78 1.47
CA ARG A 389 -0.95 28.25 2.10
C ARG A 389 -1.07 26.76 1.82
N SER A 390 -1.10 25.92 2.85
CA SER A 390 -1.14 24.47 2.60
C SER A 390 -2.49 23.99 2.06
N LYS A 391 -2.51 23.01 1.15
CA LYS A 391 -3.72 22.34 0.64
C LYS A 391 -3.87 20.98 1.33
N GLY A 392 -5.07 20.62 1.75
CA GLY A 392 -5.35 19.31 2.33
C GLY A 392 -5.64 18.29 1.23
N VAL A 393 -4.74 17.35 0.99
CA VAL A 393 -4.90 16.25 0.03
C VAL A 393 -5.73 15.15 0.66
N MET A 394 -6.86 14.80 0.04
CA MET A 394 -7.76 13.73 0.49
C MET A 394 -7.31 12.37 -0.05
N LEU A 395 -7.10 11.41 0.84
CA LEU A 395 -6.66 10.05 0.51
C LEU A 395 -7.55 9.01 1.19
N SER A 396 -7.86 7.95 0.43
CA SER A 396 -8.55 6.75 0.90
C SER A 396 -7.57 5.62 1.19
N GLN A 397 -8.04 4.51 1.79
CA GLN A 397 -7.19 3.31 1.92
C GLN A 397 -6.86 2.72 0.55
N LYS A 398 -7.80 2.75 -0.40
CA LYS A 398 -7.58 2.35 -1.79
C LYS A 398 -6.40 3.12 -2.40
N ASN A 399 -6.35 4.44 -2.20
CA ASN A 399 -5.20 5.25 -2.65
C ASN A 399 -3.92 4.85 -1.92
N LEU A 400 -3.99 4.72 -0.59
CA LEU A 400 -2.83 4.45 0.26
C LEU A 400 -2.12 3.13 -0.09
N PHE A 401 -2.87 2.08 -0.40
CA PHE A 401 -2.32 0.74 -0.66
C PHE A 401 -2.02 0.46 -2.14
N ALA A 402 -2.48 1.30 -3.06
CA ALA A 402 -2.22 1.14 -4.49
C ALA A 402 -0.71 1.08 -4.84
N PRO A 403 0.15 2.02 -4.41
CA PRO A 403 1.56 2.02 -4.81
C PRO A 403 2.43 1.09 -3.96
N MET A 404 1.87 0.37 -2.99
CA MET A 404 2.68 -0.43 -2.07
C MET A 404 3.48 -1.51 -2.81
N ARG A 405 3.05 -1.96 -4.01
CA ARG A 405 3.76 -2.97 -4.83
C ARG A 405 5.09 -2.44 -5.31
N LEU A 406 5.05 -1.25 -5.90
CA LEU A 406 6.24 -0.52 -6.33
C LEU A 406 7.27 -0.39 -5.21
N PHE A 407 6.80 -0.25 -3.96
CA PHE A 407 7.66 -0.07 -2.79
C PHE A 407 8.12 -1.36 -2.13
N THR A 408 7.43 -2.49 -2.27
CA THR A 408 7.80 -3.76 -1.62
C THR A 408 8.50 -4.74 -2.55
N GLU A 409 8.05 -4.87 -3.80
CA GLU A 409 8.59 -5.86 -4.75
C GLU A 409 10.11 -5.74 -4.98
N PRO A 410 10.68 -4.52 -5.12
CA PRO A 410 12.13 -4.39 -5.25
C PRO A 410 12.90 -4.98 -4.06
N PHE A 411 12.33 -4.91 -2.86
CA PHE A 411 12.96 -5.44 -1.64
C PHE A 411 12.90 -6.96 -1.52
N GLU A 412 12.20 -7.67 -2.41
CA GLU A 412 12.21 -9.14 -2.47
C GLU A 412 13.50 -9.67 -3.09
N THR A 413 14.02 -8.98 -4.11
CA THR A 413 15.24 -9.39 -4.84
C THR A 413 16.49 -8.69 -4.33
N PHE A 414 16.34 -7.56 -3.64
CA PHE A 414 17.43 -6.79 -3.04
C PHE A 414 18.36 -7.59 -2.14
N PRO A 415 17.88 -8.49 -1.25
CA PRO A 415 18.78 -9.28 -0.42
C PRO A 415 19.80 -10.07 -1.25
N ALA A 416 19.36 -10.71 -2.33
CA ALA A 416 20.27 -11.43 -3.23
C ALA A 416 21.26 -10.49 -3.94
N GLN A 417 20.78 -9.33 -4.42
CA GLN A 417 21.62 -8.32 -5.06
C GLN A 417 22.67 -7.71 -4.12
N MET A 418 22.32 -7.57 -2.84
CA MET A 418 23.21 -7.05 -1.79
C MET A 418 24.11 -8.12 -1.17
N GLY A 419 23.97 -9.39 -1.58
CA GLY A 419 24.68 -10.51 -0.97
C GLY A 419 24.29 -10.75 0.50
N TRP A 420 23.08 -10.38 0.89
CA TRP A 420 22.55 -10.66 2.22
C TRP A 420 22.20 -12.14 2.37
N PRO A 421 22.43 -12.75 3.54
CA PRO A 421 22.07 -14.14 3.80
C PRO A 421 20.58 -14.39 3.57
N GLU A 422 20.23 -15.62 3.22
CA GLU A 422 18.84 -16.06 3.16
C GLU A 422 18.15 -15.84 4.53
N GLY A 423 16.94 -15.29 4.50
CA GLY A 423 16.20 -14.94 5.73
C GLY A 423 16.67 -13.66 6.44
N TYR A 424 17.65 -12.93 5.88
CA TYR A 424 18.05 -11.63 6.42
C TYR A 424 16.90 -10.62 6.38
N GLN A 425 16.66 -9.95 7.51
CA GLN A 425 15.60 -8.95 7.66
C GLN A 425 16.21 -7.54 7.68
N PRO A 426 16.13 -6.79 6.59
CA PRO A 426 16.59 -5.41 6.59
C PRO A 426 15.75 -4.54 7.52
N SER A 427 16.37 -3.46 7.98
CA SER A 427 15.70 -2.42 8.76
C SER A 427 15.94 -1.04 8.18
N SER A 428 14.91 -0.20 8.24
CA SER A 428 14.95 1.17 7.77
C SER A 428 15.23 2.13 8.92
N PHE A 429 16.19 3.03 8.76
CA PHE A 429 16.37 4.17 9.66
C PHE A 429 15.53 5.34 9.15
N THR A 430 14.68 5.91 10.01
CA THR A 430 13.88 7.08 9.63
C THR A 430 14.07 8.24 10.60
N VAL A 431 14.33 9.40 10.00
CA VAL A 431 14.28 10.74 10.63
C VAL A 431 13.18 11.59 10.00
N LEU A 432 12.45 11.03 9.04
CA LEU A 432 11.47 11.77 8.25
C LEU A 432 10.14 11.84 9.02
N PRO A 433 9.44 12.98 8.96
CA PRO A 433 8.18 13.13 9.68
C PRO A 433 7.05 12.33 9.02
N LEU A 434 6.25 11.60 9.81
CA LEU A 434 5.07 10.85 9.36
C LEU A 434 3.91 11.72 8.86
N PHE A 435 3.97 13.04 9.04
CA PHE A 435 3.07 13.97 8.34
C PHE A 435 3.44 14.20 6.87
N HIS A 436 4.54 13.60 6.39
CA HIS A 436 4.90 13.55 4.98
C HIS A 436 4.64 12.18 4.38
N ILE A 437 4.15 12.19 3.14
CA ILE A 437 3.80 10.97 2.41
C ILE A 437 4.98 9.98 2.32
N ALA A 438 6.21 10.45 2.12
CA ALA A 438 7.38 9.58 1.99
C ALA A 438 7.67 8.74 3.24
N ALA A 439 7.54 9.33 4.44
CA ALA A 439 7.74 8.59 5.68
C ALA A 439 6.55 7.66 5.96
N LEU A 440 5.34 8.10 5.61
CA LEU A 440 4.11 7.33 5.79
C LEU A 440 4.10 6.09 4.88
N THR A 441 4.41 6.23 3.59
CA THR A 441 4.49 5.10 2.65
C THR A 441 5.60 4.14 3.04
N SER A 442 6.73 4.65 3.54
CA SER A 442 7.77 3.84 4.16
C SER A 442 7.21 3.02 5.33
N LEU A 443 6.54 3.65 6.31
CA LEU A 443 5.95 2.93 7.45
C LEU A 443 5.00 1.81 7.00
N VAL A 444 4.12 2.09 6.04
CA VAL A 444 3.16 1.10 5.52
C VAL A 444 3.88 -0.04 4.77
N SER A 445 4.75 0.27 3.80
CA SER A 445 5.46 -0.74 3.00
C SER A 445 6.37 -1.64 3.84
N TRP A 446 7.13 -1.10 4.79
CA TRP A 446 7.95 -1.92 5.71
C TRP A 446 7.08 -2.82 6.60
N SER A 447 5.90 -2.32 7.01
CA SER A 447 4.96 -3.11 7.80
C SER A 447 4.33 -4.25 7.03
N ILE A 448 4.12 -4.11 5.71
CA ILE A 448 3.66 -5.17 4.79
C ILE A 448 4.75 -6.22 4.59
N ALA A 449 6.01 -5.79 4.46
CA ALA A 449 7.16 -6.68 4.25
C ALA A 449 7.63 -7.40 5.53
N GLY A 450 7.10 -7.04 6.70
CA GLY A 450 7.50 -7.63 7.98
C GLY A 450 8.92 -7.30 8.40
N ASN A 451 9.37 -6.08 8.09
CA ASN A 451 10.71 -5.57 8.34
C ASN A 451 10.67 -4.40 9.33
N ALA A 452 11.78 -4.10 10.01
CA ALA A 452 11.78 -3.12 11.10
C ALA A 452 11.92 -1.66 10.62
N VAL A 453 11.21 -0.75 11.28
CA VAL A 453 11.42 0.71 11.18
C VAL A 453 12.05 1.24 12.47
N ASN A 454 13.22 1.85 12.35
CA ASN A 454 13.97 2.41 13.46
C ASN A 454 13.76 3.94 13.48
N PHE A 455 13.01 4.44 14.46
CA PHE A 455 12.70 5.87 14.59
C PHE A 455 13.81 6.63 15.31
N CYS A 456 14.32 7.68 14.64
CA CYS A 456 15.10 8.73 15.25
C CYS A 456 14.27 10.02 15.25
N SER A 457 13.69 10.34 16.41
CA SER A 457 12.75 11.45 16.58
C SER A 457 13.41 12.84 16.64
N ASP A 458 14.74 12.89 16.61
CA ASP A 458 15.51 14.14 16.64
C ASP A 458 16.81 14.01 15.86
N LEU A 459 16.90 14.73 14.74
CA LEU A 459 18.06 14.69 13.84
C LEU A 459 19.38 15.06 14.52
N ARG A 460 19.37 15.81 15.64
CA ARG A 460 20.59 16.14 16.41
C ARG A 460 21.25 14.90 17.00
N ARG A 461 20.48 13.81 17.17
CA ARG A 461 20.92 12.52 17.73
C ARG A 461 21.23 11.48 16.65
N PHE A 462 21.18 11.87 15.38
CA PHE A 462 21.33 10.99 14.20
C PHE A 462 22.41 9.90 14.35
N TYR A 463 23.67 10.29 14.56
CA TYR A 463 24.78 9.33 14.61
C TYR A 463 24.74 8.42 15.84
N ARG A 464 24.27 8.94 16.99
CA ARG A 464 24.10 8.14 18.21
C ARG A 464 23.04 7.07 17.99
N ASP A 465 21.89 7.47 17.46
CA ASP A 465 20.74 6.59 17.28
C ASP A 465 20.99 5.56 16.17
N LEU A 466 21.67 5.96 15.09
CA LEU A 466 22.08 5.04 14.02
C LEU A 466 23.07 3.98 14.53
N GLN A 467 23.97 4.35 15.46
CA GLN A 467 24.88 3.39 16.10
C GLN A 467 24.14 2.46 17.07
N ALA A 468 23.20 2.99 17.85
CA ALA A 468 22.40 2.21 18.80
C ALA A 468 21.41 1.27 18.10
N MET A 469 20.87 1.68 16.95
CA MET A 469 19.92 0.94 16.14
C MET A 469 20.48 0.75 14.73
N PRO A 470 21.44 -0.18 14.53
CA PRO A 470 22.02 -0.43 13.22
C PRO A 470 20.94 -0.66 12.16
N SER A 471 21.01 0.07 11.05
CA SER A 471 20.03 0.02 9.95
C SER A 471 20.70 -0.12 8.59
N ASP A 472 19.97 -0.72 7.64
CA ASP A 472 20.46 -1.10 6.31
C ASP A 472 20.08 -0.08 5.24
N VAL A 473 18.86 0.45 5.38
CA VAL A 473 18.19 1.33 4.42
C VAL A 473 17.80 2.64 5.09
N MET A 474 17.81 3.75 4.36
CA MET A 474 17.30 5.04 4.85
C MET A 474 16.69 5.85 3.72
N ALA A 475 15.46 6.34 3.95
CA ALA A 475 14.91 7.43 3.16
C ALA A 475 15.55 8.75 3.57
N VAL A 476 16.09 9.47 2.59
CA VAL A 476 16.92 10.64 2.85
C VAL A 476 16.48 11.81 1.97
N VAL A 477 16.57 13.03 2.50
CA VAL A 477 16.34 14.28 1.77
C VAL A 477 17.67 14.87 1.28
N PRO A 478 17.68 15.74 0.25
CA PRO A 478 18.92 16.22 -0.37
C PRO A 478 19.92 16.88 0.59
N THR A 479 19.44 17.64 1.57
CA THR A 479 20.31 18.32 2.55
C THR A 479 21.06 17.33 3.44
N LEU A 480 20.37 16.31 3.92
CA LEU A 480 20.98 15.27 4.74
C LEU A 480 21.90 14.38 3.90
N LEU A 481 21.50 14.04 2.66
CA LEU A 481 22.36 13.26 1.77
C LEU A 481 23.66 13.99 1.43
N LYS A 482 23.61 15.32 1.20
CA LYS A 482 24.82 16.14 1.03
C LYS A 482 25.74 16.10 2.24
N SER A 483 25.18 16.15 3.44
CA SER A 483 25.96 16.01 4.69
C SER A 483 26.62 14.64 4.81
N ILE A 484 25.88 13.58 4.47
CA ILE A 484 26.38 12.20 4.46
C ILE A 484 27.48 12.03 3.42
N HIS A 485 27.25 12.48 2.17
CA HIS A 485 28.24 12.45 1.09
C HIS A 485 29.53 13.14 1.51
N HIS A 486 29.45 14.33 2.11
CA HIS A 486 30.62 15.05 2.61
C HIS A 486 31.43 14.25 3.63
N ASP A 487 30.76 13.61 4.60
CA ASP A 487 31.43 12.76 5.59
C ASP A 487 32.03 11.50 4.95
N VAL A 488 31.34 10.86 4.01
CA VAL A 488 31.84 9.68 3.26
C VAL A 488 33.08 10.04 2.44
N MET A 489 33.06 11.16 1.71
CA MET A 489 34.21 11.61 0.90
C MET A 489 35.42 11.99 1.76
N ARG A 490 35.22 12.31 3.04
CA ARG A 490 36.29 12.53 4.03
C ARG A 490 36.77 11.27 4.73
N GLY A 491 36.36 10.08 4.27
CA GLY A 491 36.75 8.81 4.85
C GLY A 491 36.02 8.46 6.15
N LYS A 492 34.91 9.14 6.48
CA LYS A 492 34.13 8.90 7.71
C LYS A 492 32.92 7.97 7.50
N ALA A 493 32.91 7.19 6.43
CA ALA A 493 31.83 6.26 6.11
C ALA A 493 31.52 5.27 7.25
N ALA A 494 32.52 4.89 8.05
CA ALA A 494 32.34 4.01 9.21
C ALA A 494 31.33 4.53 10.24
N ARG A 495 31.08 5.85 10.30
CA ARG A 495 30.06 6.44 11.20
C ARG A 495 28.64 6.01 10.85
N LEU A 496 28.40 5.55 9.63
CA LEU A 496 27.09 5.09 9.15
C LEU A 496 26.83 3.62 9.49
N GLY A 497 27.79 2.92 10.10
CA GLY A 497 27.65 1.52 10.47
C GLY A 497 27.35 0.64 9.25
N LYS A 498 26.24 -0.10 9.31
CA LYS A 498 25.78 -0.99 8.24
C LYS A 498 24.89 -0.32 7.18
N LEU A 499 24.58 0.97 7.31
CA LEU A 499 23.71 1.68 6.37
C LEU A 499 24.37 1.74 4.99
N ARG A 500 23.74 1.15 3.99
CA ARG A 500 24.28 1.07 2.61
C ARG A 500 23.28 1.47 1.54
N VAL A 501 21.98 1.44 1.81
CA VAL A 501 20.96 1.76 0.82
C VAL A 501 20.29 3.10 1.14
N PHE A 502 20.27 4.02 0.17
CA PHE A 502 19.53 5.28 0.28
C PHE A 502 18.35 5.30 -0.68
N THR A 503 17.16 5.56 -0.16
CA THR A 503 15.98 5.89 -0.97
C THR A 503 15.85 7.42 -1.05
N CYS A 504 16.05 7.94 -2.26
CA CYS A 504 16.19 9.34 -2.59
C CYS A 504 14.93 9.82 -3.31
N GLY A 505 13.97 10.33 -2.54
CA GLY A 505 12.71 10.86 -3.05
C GLY A 505 12.54 12.37 -2.87
N ALA A 506 11.36 12.87 -3.21
CA ALA A 506 10.83 14.21 -2.92
C ALA A 506 11.52 15.42 -3.60
N ALA A 507 12.65 15.22 -4.27
CA ALA A 507 13.39 16.22 -5.04
C ALA A 507 14.37 15.55 -6.01
N THR A 508 14.88 16.31 -6.98
CA THR A 508 16.01 15.90 -7.81
C THR A 508 17.32 15.97 -7.02
N TYR A 509 18.22 15.01 -7.28
CA TYR A 509 19.53 14.91 -6.67
C TYR A 509 20.62 15.22 -7.70
N ASP A 510 21.79 15.64 -7.22
CA ASP A 510 22.96 15.80 -8.07
C ASP A 510 23.46 14.42 -8.51
N PRO A 511 23.43 14.07 -9.81
CA PRO A 511 23.87 12.77 -10.30
C PRO A 511 25.32 12.44 -9.94
N GLN A 512 26.20 13.46 -9.84
CA GLN A 512 27.60 13.23 -9.46
C GLN A 512 27.70 12.80 -7.98
N MET A 513 26.93 13.43 -7.11
CA MET A 513 26.86 13.05 -5.69
C MET A 513 26.37 11.61 -5.53
N LEU A 514 25.40 11.19 -6.33
CA LEU A 514 24.91 9.80 -6.33
C LEU A 514 25.98 8.83 -6.86
N ALA A 515 26.64 9.16 -7.97
CA ALA A 515 27.72 8.36 -8.55
C ALA A 515 28.88 8.18 -7.57
N ASP A 516 29.26 9.24 -6.85
CA ASP A 516 30.32 9.20 -5.84
C ASP A 516 29.98 8.23 -4.70
N LEU A 517 28.72 8.23 -4.24
CA LEU A 517 28.25 7.32 -3.20
C LEU A 517 28.25 5.87 -3.72
N ILE A 518 27.80 5.64 -4.95
CA ILE A 518 27.83 4.31 -5.59
C ILE A 518 29.27 3.79 -5.67
N ALA A 519 30.22 4.64 -6.09
CA ALA A 519 31.64 4.30 -6.11
C ALA A 519 32.24 4.00 -4.71
N LYS A 520 31.55 4.40 -3.63
CA LYS A 520 31.90 4.09 -2.24
C LYS A 520 31.14 2.87 -1.68
N GLY A 521 30.42 2.13 -2.53
CA GLY A 521 29.71 0.91 -2.16
C GLY A 521 28.33 1.14 -1.53
N PHE A 522 27.72 2.31 -1.78
CA PHE A 522 26.33 2.55 -1.45
C PHE A 522 25.43 2.18 -2.64
N THR A 523 24.18 1.82 -2.34
CA THR A 523 23.14 1.61 -3.35
C THR A 523 22.16 2.76 -3.28
N ILE A 524 21.87 3.36 -4.42
CA ILE A 524 20.95 4.49 -4.52
C ILE A 524 19.68 4.04 -5.22
N ILE A 525 18.53 4.27 -4.58
CA ILE A 525 17.21 4.11 -5.19
C ILE A 525 16.62 5.51 -5.31
N GLN A 526 16.35 5.98 -6.52
CA GLN A 526 15.64 7.26 -6.68
C GLN A 526 14.14 7.01 -6.86
N THR A 527 13.33 7.87 -6.25
CA THR A 527 11.88 7.79 -6.40
C THR A 527 11.28 9.15 -6.74
N TYR A 528 10.30 9.15 -7.62
CA TYR A 528 9.44 10.30 -7.86
C TYR A 528 8.02 9.96 -7.45
N GLY A 529 7.40 10.93 -6.76
CA GLY A 529 6.00 10.89 -6.42
C GLY A 529 5.59 12.10 -5.61
N LEU A 530 4.27 12.30 -5.57
CA LEU A 530 3.63 13.45 -4.93
C LEU A 530 2.73 12.95 -3.79
N THR A 531 2.32 13.85 -2.91
CA THR A 531 1.30 13.49 -1.90
C THR A 531 -0.01 13.10 -2.59
N GLU A 532 -0.33 13.80 -3.67
CA GLU A 532 -1.48 13.59 -4.54
C GLU A 532 -1.46 12.24 -5.27
N THR A 533 -0.34 11.51 -5.26
CA THR A 533 -0.19 10.17 -5.86
C THR A 533 0.28 9.13 -4.84
N VAL A 534 0.23 9.44 -3.54
CA VAL A 534 0.71 8.54 -2.47
C VAL A 534 2.17 8.08 -2.71
N GLY A 535 2.99 8.98 -3.26
CA GLY A 535 4.39 8.69 -3.58
C GLY A 535 4.63 7.85 -4.83
N ASP A 536 3.58 7.45 -5.56
CA ASP A 536 3.67 6.82 -6.88
C ASP A 536 4.20 7.80 -7.94
N GLY A 537 4.91 7.29 -8.94
CA GLY A 537 5.33 8.07 -10.10
C GLY A 537 6.54 7.51 -10.86
N GLY A 538 7.64 7.27 -10.15
CA GLY A 538 8.87 6.77 -10.76
C GLY A 538 9.74 6.01 -9.76
N TRP A 539 10.32 4.90 -10.22
CA TRP A 539 11.25 4.09 -9.43
C TRP A 539 12.54 3.81 -10.22
N ASN A 540 13.68 4.22 -9.68
CA ASN A 540 14.98 4.04 -10.29
C ASN A 540 15.92 3.25 -9.37
N SER A 541 16.20 2.00 -9.74
CA SER A 541 17.23 1.17 -9.12
C SER A 541 18.50 1.06 -9.96
N ALA A 542 18.61 1.77 -11.09
CA ALA A 542 19.80 1.76 -11.93
C ALA A 542 20.97 2.45 -11.21
N GLN A 543 22.14 1.80 -11.26
CA GLN A 543 23.37 2.31 -10.63
C GLN A 543 24.37 2.89 -11.64
N ASP A 544 24.04 2.89 -12.93
CA ASP A 544 24.90 3.42 -13.99
C ASP A 544 24.71 4.92 -14.21
N ALA A 545 25.77 5.59 -14.63
CA ALA A 545 25.79 7.05 -14.76
C ALA A 545 24.79 7.61 -15.79
N ALA A 546 24.36 6.82 -16.79
CA ALA A 546 23.44 7.30 -17.81
C ALA A 546 22.02 7.49 -17.24
N HIS A 547 21.62 6.62 -16.31
CA HIS A 547 20.28 6.64 -15.71
C HIS A 547 20.21 7.37 -14.35
N LEU A 548 21.33 7.74 -13.72
CA LEU A 548 21.31 8.55 -12.49
C LEU A 548 20.56 9.90 -12.60
N PRO A 549 20.52 10.59 -13.75
CA PRO A 549 19.68 11.79 -13.90
C PRO A 549 18.17 11.51 -13.98
N SER A 550 17.76 10.25 -14.14
CA SER A 550 16.34 9.86 -14.23
C SER A 550 15.73 9.66 -12.85
N VAL A 551 14.44 9.97 -12.74
CA VAL A 551 13.65 9.62 -11.55
C VAL A 551 13.05 8.21 -11.61
N GLY A 552 13.31 7.48 -12.70
CA GLY A 552 13.04 6.06 -12.80
C GLY A 552 12.03 5.67 -13.86
N LEU A 553 11.69 4.39 -13.85
CA LEU A 553 10.68 3.78 -14.69
C LEU A 553 9.29 4.02 -14.09
N ARG A 554 8.29 4.06 -14.98
CA ARG A 554 6.88 4.18 -14.63
C ARG A 554 6.39 2.98 -13.82
N ASP A 555 5.46 3.22 -12.91
CA ASP A 555 4.71 2.15 -12.27
C ASP A 555 3.86 1.40 -13.32
N PRO A 556 3.97 0.06 -13.46
CA PRO A 556 3.16 -0.70 -14.40
C PRO A 556 1.65 -0.71 -14.09
N ASP A 557 1.24 -0.42 -12.86
CA ASP A 557 -0.16 -0.40 -12.42
C ASP A 557 -0.83 0.97 -12.61
N MET A 558 -0.09 1.95 -13.13
CA MET A 558 -0.56 3.31 -13.37
C MET A 558 -0.42 3.70 -14.85
N GLU A 559 -1.31 4.56 -15.32
CA GLU A 559 -1.22 5.17 -16.65
C GLU A 559 -0.45 6.50 -16.58
N TYR A 560 0.42 6.72 -17.57
CA TYR A 560 1.24 7.93 -17.68
C TYR A 560 1.16 8.51 -19.09
N ARG A 561 1.07 9.83 -19.19
CA ARG A 561 1.22 10.54 -20.47
C ARG A 561 1.91 11.88 -20.29
N LEU A 562 2.44 12.41 -21.38
CA LEU A 562 2.90 13.80 -21.45
C LEU A 562 1.84 14.62 -22.18
N GLU A 563 1.38 15.71 -21.56
CA GLU A 563 0.43 16.66 -22.16
C GLU A 563 1.08 18.05 -22.15
N ASP A 564 1.42 18.58 -23.33
CA ASP A 564 2.24 19.80 -23.47
C ASP A 564 3.55 19.76 -22.66
N GLY A 565 4.14 18.57 -22.54
CA GLY A 565 5.37 18.32 -21.75
C GLY A 565 5.14 18.15 -20.24
N GLU A 566 3.92 18.35 -19.74
CA GLU A 566 3.54 18.07 -18.36
C GLU A 566 3.30 16.57 -18.16
N LEU A 567 3.85 16.00 -17.08
CA LEU A 567 3.59 14.63 -16.68
C LEU A 567 2.18 14.53 -16.08
N CYS A 568 1.33 13.72 -16.71
CA CYS A 568 -0.01 13.42 -16.24
C CYS A 568 -0.11 11.95 -15.85
N MET A 569 -0.77 11.68 -14.72
CA MET A 569 -0.87 10.35 -14.13
C MET A 569 -2.32 9.96 -13.89
N LYS A 570 -2.65 8.68 -14.06
CA LYS A 570 -4.00 8.16 -13.80
C LYS A 570 -3.92 6.75 -13.23
N GLY A 571 -4.75 6.47 -12.23
CA GLY A 571 -4.86 5.16 -11.59
C GLY A 571 -5.22 5.28 -10.12
N ASP A 572 -5.19 4.17 -9.41
CA ASP A 572 -5.75 4.07 -8.06
C ASP A 572 -4.95 4.83 -7.00
N ALA A 573 -3.68 5.13 -7.24
CA ALA A 573 -2.86 5.94 -6.33
C ALA A 573 -3.19 7.45 -6.39
N VAL A 574 -3.95 7.92 -7.39
CA VAL A 574 -4.35 9.33 -7.51
C VAL A 574 -5.32 9.71 -6.39
N MET A 575 -5.06 10.83 -5.72
CA MET A 575 -5.89 11.40 -4.65
C MET A 575 -7.36 11.55 -5.03
N MET A 576 -8.21 11.63 -4.01
CA MET A 576 -9.64 11.93 -4.20
C MET A 576 -9.85 13.40 -4.62
N GLY A 577 -8.93 14.29 -4.24
CA GLY A 577 -8.98 15.73 -4.50
C GLY A 577 -8.46 16.56 -3.33
N TYR A 578 -8.61 17.88 -3.40
CA TYR A 578 -8.29 18.79 -2.31
C TYR A 578 -9.52 19.05 -1.43
N TYR A 579 -9.36 18.89 -0.12
CA TYR A 579 -10.45 19.03 0.85
C TYR A 579 -11.04 20.44 0.85
N LYS A 580 -12.36 20.56 0.64
CA LYS A 580 -13.11 21.82 0.51
C LYS A 580 -12.57 22.80 -0.55
N GLU A 581 -11.88 22.29 -1.56
CA GLU A 581 -11.25 23.10 -2.61
C GLU A 581 -11.59 22.52 -4.00
N PRO A 582 -12.89 22.50 -4.41
CA PRO A 582 -13.34 21.85 -5.63
C PRO A 582 -12.77 22.48 -6.90
N GLU A 583 -12.59 23.81 -6.93
CA GLU A 583 -12.00 24.52 -8.07
C GLU A 583 -10.53 24.12 -8.29
N LYS A 584 -9.74 24.07 -7.22
CA LYS A 584 -8.35 23.59 -7.29
C LYS A 584 -8.27 22.12 -7.68
N THR A 585 -9.25 21.33 -7.25
CA THR A 585 -9.35 19.91 -7.60
C THR A 585 -9.62 19.76 -9.10
N ALA A 586 -10.64 20.44 -9.63
CA ALA A 586 -10.97 20.41 -11.05
C ALA A 586 -9.86 20.98 -11.95
N ALA A 587 -9.03 21.89 -11.44
CA ALA A 587 -7.89 22.43 -12.17
C ALA A 587 -6.80 21.38 -12.44
N VAL A 588 -6.64 20.38 -11.56
CA VAL A 588 -5.58 19.36 -11.65
C VAL A 588 -6.10 17.96 -11.95
N LEU A 589 -7.35 17.63 -11.64
CA LEU A 589 -7.99 16.36 -11.97
C LEU A 589 -8.96 16.57 -13.14
N LYS A 590 -8.57 16.11 -14.33
CA LYS A 590 -9.34 16.24 -15.57
C LYS A 590 -9.55 14.86 -16.18
N GLU A 591 -10.80 14.43 -16.30
CA GLU A 591 -11.15 13.14 -16.92
C GLU A 591 -10.40 11.94 -16.28
N GLY A 592 -10.18 11.99 -14.96
CA GLY A 592 -9.42 10.99 -14.22
C GLY A 592 -7.88 11.11 -14.31
N TRP A 593 -7.37 12.04 -15.12
CA TRP A 593 -5.95 12.37 -15.19
C TRP A 593 -5.58 13.45 -14.18
N PHE A 594 -4.56 13.17 -13.39
CA PHE A 594 -3.90 14.12 -12.51
C PHE A 594 -2.76 14.82 -13.24
N HIS A 595 -2.90 16.13 -13.40
CA HIS A 595 -1.89 17.06 -13.89
C HIS A 595 -0.95 17.43 -12.76
N THR A 596 0.28 16.89 -12.80
CA THR A 596 1.25 17.01 -11.71
C THR A 596 1.83 18.43 -11.56
N GLY A 597 1.78 19.24 -12.61
CA GLY A 597 2.51 20.50 -12.73
C GLY A 597 4.01 20.33 -12.97
N ASP A 598 4.52 19.09 -13.02
CA ASP A 598 5.91 18.76 -13.28
C ASP A 598 6.10 18.50 -14.79
N LEU A 599 7.10 19.15 -15.39
CA LEU A 599 7.48 18.94 -16.78
C LEU A 599 8.46 17.78 -16.86
N ALA A 600 8.29 16.93 -17.87
CA ALA A 600 9.11 15.74 -18.04
C ALA A 600 9.36 15.39 -19.50
N ARG A 601 10.38 14.56 -19.71
CA ARG A 601 10.54 13.74 -20.92
C ARG A 601 10.61 12.27 -20.53
N ILE A 602 10.16 11.39 -21.42
CA ILE A 602 10.29 9.94 -21.28
C ILE A 602 11.16 9.48 -22.45
N ASP A 603 12.22 8.72 -22.15
CA ASP A 603 13.10 8.17 -23.20
C ASP A 603 12.55 6.84 -23.77
N PRO A 604 13.15 6.29 -24.84
CA PRO A 604 12.68 5.04 -25.46
C PRO A 604 12.69 3.83 -24.51
N ASP A 605 13.55 3.83 -23.50
CA ASP A 605 13.65 2.77 -22.49
C ASP A 605 12.61 2.95 -21.35
N GLY A 606 11.86 4.06 -21.38
CA GLY A 606 10.76 4.33 -20.46
C GLY A 606 11.16 5.10 -19.21
N TYR A 607 12.40 5.58 -19.12
CA TYR A 607 12.89 6.37 -17.99
C TYR A 607 12.33 7.79 -18.04
N ILE A 608 11.85 8.26 -16.89
CA ILE A 608 11.29 9.60 -16.72
C ILE A 608 12.39 10.55 -16.29
N TYR A 609 12.49 11.71 -16.94
CA TYR A 609 13.40 12.78 -16.56
C TYR A 609 12.60 14.05 -16.33
N LEU A 610 12.63 14.55 -15.11
CA LEU A 610 11.99 15.82 -14.77
C LEU A 610 12.82 16.98 -15.34
N THR A 611 12.16 17.90 -16.03
CA THR A 611 12.80 19.02 -16.73
C THR A 611 12.43 20.39 -16.14
N GLY A 612 11.44 20.46 -15.25
CA GLY A 612 11.07 21.68 -14.55
C GLY A 612 9.66 21.65 -13.98
N ARG A 613 9.16 22.81 -13.53
CA ARG A 613 7.77 22.99 -13.07
C ARG A 613 7.02 23.97 -13.97
N LYS A 614 5.81 23.60 -14.39
CA LYS A 614 4.95 24.42 -15.27
C LYS A 614 4.71 25.82 -14.71
N ASN A 615 4.45 25.91 -13.40
CA ASN A 615 4.21 27.19 -12.72
C ASN A 615 5.47 28.02 -12.47
N ASN A 616 6.66 27.45 -12.65
CA ASN A 616 7.94 28.17 -12.47
C ASN A 616 8.53 28.66 -13.79
N LEU A 617 7.87 28.37 -14.93
CA LEU A 617 8.36 28.80 -16.24
C LEU A 617 8.45 30.33 -16.29
N MET A 618 9.64 30.83 -16.61
CA MET A 618 9.86 32.23 -16.92
C MET A 618 9.35 32.48 -18.34
N VAL A 619 8.41 33.42 -18.49
CA VAL A 619 7.96 33.87 -19.80
C VAL A 619 8.76 35.12 -20.16
N LEU A 620 9.61 35.01 -21.18
CA LEU A 620 10.43 36.11 -21.64
C LEU A 620 9.59 37.11 -22.47
N PRO A 621 10.03 38.37 -22.62
CA PRO A 621 9.35 39.34 -23.50
C PRO A 621 9.19 38.86 -24.95
N SER A 622 10.01 37.91 -25.39
CA SER A 622 9.90 37.25 -26.70
C SER A 622 8.75 36.23 -26.79
N GLY A 623 8.08 35.91 -25.68
CA GLY A 623 7.07 34.85 -25.58
C GLY A 623 7.64 33.46 -25.28
N GLU A 624 8.96 33.30 -25.32
CA GLU A 624 9.64 32.04 -25.02
C GLU A 624 9.50 31.64 -23.54
N LYS A 625 9.25 30.36 -23.28
CA LYS A 625 9.11 29.79 -21.93
C LYS A 625 10.39 29.06 -21.55
N VAL A 626 11.01 29.47 -20.44
CA VAL A 626 12.28 28.89 -19.97
C VAL A 626 12.12 28.37 -18.55
N SER A 627 12.51 27.11 -18.31
CA SER A 627 12.55 26.57 -16.95
C SER A 627 13.77 27.11 -16.20
N PRO A 628 13.59 27.74 -15.03
CA PRO A 628 14.71 28.13 -14.19
C PRO A 628 15.46 26.90 -13.65
N GLU A 629 14.76 25.80 -13.34
CA GLU A 629 15.37 24.55 -12.86
C GLU A 629 16.36 23.93 -13.87
N GLU A 630 16.03 23.98 -15.17
CA GLU A 630 16.92 23.53 -16.24
C GLU A 630 18.25 24.29 -16.18
N LEU A 631 18.18 25.62 -16.03
CA LEU A 631 19.36 26.48 -15.96
C LEU A 631 20.12 26.30 -14.64
N GLU A 632 19.43 26.14 -13.52
CA GLU A 632 20.03 25.83 -12.22
C GLU A 632 20.81 24.52 -12.26
N THR A 633 20.27 23.49 -12.92
CA THR A 633 20.93 22.21 -13.10
C THR A 633 22.22 22.36 -13.88
N LEU A 634 22.22 23.15 -14.95
CA LEU A 634 23.42 23.42 -15.74
C LEU A 634 24.47 24.21 -14.95
N LEU A 635 24.06 25.30 -14.30
CA LEU A 635 24.96 26.14 -13.51
C LEU A 635 25.50 25.43 -12.26
N GLY A 636 24.72 24.55 -11.65
CA GLY A 636 25.08 23.75 -10.49
C GLY A 636 26.20 22.74 -10.76
N ARG A 637 26.52 22.44 -12.03
CA ARG A 637 27.65 21.56 -12.40
C ARG A 637 29.02 22.17 -12.09
N CYS A 638 29.08 23.48 -11.86
CA CYS A 638 30.32 24.13 -11.44
C CYS A 638 30.61 23.77 -9.98
N SER A 639 31.73 23.08 -9.72
CA SER A 639 32.13 22.68 -8.36
C SER A 639 32.33 23.84 -7.37
N ALA A 640 32.49 25.07 -7.88
CA ALA A 640 32.59 26.28 -7.08
C ALA A 640 31.22 26.84 -6.63
N VAL A 641 30.12 26.37 -7.22
CA VAL A 641 28.74 26.76 -6.86
C VAL A 641 28.26 25.91 -5.68
N ARG A 642 27.83 26.56 -4.59
CA ARG A 642 27.21 25.88 -3.45
C ARG A 642 25.70 25.72 -3.67
N GLU A 643 25.04 26.80 -4.07
CA GLU A 643 23.62 26.86 -4.37
C GLU A 643 23.39 27.85 -5.51
N VAL A 644 22.40 27.59 -6.35
CA VAL A 644 22.00 28.47 -7.44
C VAL A 644 20.48 28.58 -7.45
N LEU A 645 20.01 29.80 -7.71
CA LEU A 645 18.61 30.09 -7.94
C LEU A 645 18.51 30.97 -9.17
N VAL A 646 17.81 30.49 -10.18
CA VAL A 646 17.53 31.22 -11.42
C VAL A 646 16.14 31.81 -11.33
N GLY A 647 16.01 33.05 -11.79
CA GLY A 647 14.75 33.78 -11.87
C GLY A 647 14.80 34.84 -12.96
N GLN A 648 13.80 35.71 -13.00
CA GLN A 648 13.66 36.76 -13.99
C GLN A 648 13.64 38.13 -13.32
N LYS A 649 14.39 39.09 -13.86
CA LYS A 649 14.39 40.49 -13.42
C LYS A 649 14.33 41.41 -14.65
N GLY A 650 13.31 42.25 -14.73
CA GLY A 650 13.12 43.16 -15.86
C GLY A 650 13.03 42.45 -17.21
N GLY A 651 12.36 41.28 -17.27
CA GLY A 651 12.21 40.50 -18.50
C GLY A 651 13.44 39.66 -18.89
N ARG A 652 14.55 39.73 -18.15
CA ARG A 652 15.79 38.99 -18.45
C ARG A 652 16.08 37.92 -17.39
N ILE A 653 16.75 36.85 -17.83
CA ILE A 653 17.15 35.75 -16.94
C ILE A 653 18.33 36.18 -16.07
N CYS A 654 18.23 35.95 -14.76
CA CYS A 654 19.25 36.26 -13.77
C CYS A 654 19.47 35.05 -12.86
N ALA A 655 20.70 34.87 -12.37
CA ALA A 655 21.05 33.82 -11.42
C ALA A 655 21.57 34.42 -10.11
N ARG A 656 21.06 33.98 -8.97
CA ARG A 656 21.62 34.25 -7.65
C ARG A 656 22.41 33.02 -7.20
N ILE A 657 23.70 33.18 -6.97
CA ILE A 657 24.64 32.07 -6.73
C ILE A 657 25.32 32.22 -5.38
N SER A 658 25.18 31.20 -4.53
CA SER A 658 25.96 31.06 -3.31
C SER A 658 27.31 30.42 -3.62
N CYS A 659 28.41 31.12 -3.36
CA CYS A 659 29.78 30.59 -3.51
C CYS A 659 30.75 31.38 -2.61
N ARG A 660 32.00 30.92 -2.46
CA ARG A 660 33.02 31.68 -1.72
C ARG A 660 33.53 32.85 -2.58
N ASP A 661 33.90 33.95 -1.94
CA ASP A 661 34.38 35.16 -2.64
C ASP A 661 35.56 34.89 -3.57
N ALA A 662 36.51 34.08 -3.11
CA ALA A 662 37.71 33.72 -3.86
C ALA A 662 37.45 32.96 -5.18
N VAL A 663 36.25 32.40 -5.39
CA VAL A 663 35.91 31.58 -6.57
C VAL A 663 34.85 32.22 -7.48
N ARG A 664 34.44 33.47 -7.19
CA ARG A 664 33.39 34.17 -7.97
C ARG A 664 33.75 34.30 -9.46
N ASP A 665 35.01 34.56 -9.78
CA ASP A 665 35.46 34.68 -11.18
C ASP A 665 35.43 33.34 -11.92
N THR A 666 35.79 32.24 -11.25
CA THR A 666 35.64 30.89 -11.79
C THR A 666 34.18 30.59 -12.12
N VAL A 667 33.26 30.91 -11.20
CA VAL A 667 31.82 30.72 -11.43
C VAL A 667 31.33 31.59 -12.59
N ARG A 668 31.77 32.84 -12.68
CA ARG A 668 31.39 33.76 -13.77
C ARG A 668 31.88 33.25 -15.14
N ALA A 669 33.10 32.74 -15.20
CA ALA A 669 33.64 32.11 -16.40
C ALA A 669 32.81 30.88 -16.81
N PHE A 670 32.43 30.04 -15.84
CA PHE A 670 31.59 28.87 -16.08
C PHE A 670 30.18 29.23 -16.60
N VAL A 671 29.53 30.24 -16.00
CA VAL A 671 28.24 30.77 -16.49
C VAL A 671 28.38 31.26 -17.94
N THR A 672 29.49 31.94 -18.25
CA THR A 672 29.76 32.43 -19.60
C THR A 672 29.90 31.30 -20.60
N GLU A 673 30.62 30.23 -20.24
CA GLU A 673 30.77 29.05 -21.10
C GLU A 673 29.45 28.30 -21.27
N THR A 674 28.69 28.10 -20.18
CA THR A 674 27.36 27.50 -20.24
C THR A 674 26.42 28.31 -21.14
N ASN A 675 26.47 29.64 -21.09
CA ASN A 675 25.67 30.48 -21.99
C ASN A 675 26.01 30.28 -23.47
N ARG A 676 27.24 29.91 -23.82
CA ARG A 676 27.62 29.66 -25.22
C ARG A 676 26.96 28.40 -25.78
N THR A 677 26.67 27.41 -24.94
CA THR A 677 25.98 26.18 -25.33
C THR A 677 24.46 26.36 -25.41
N LEU A 678 23.92 27.49 -24.92
CA LEU A 678 22.49 27.75 -24.86
C LEU A 678 22.00 28.63 -26.02
N PRO A 679 20.76 28.41 -26.51
CA PRO A 679 20.08 29.34 -27.40
C PRO A 679 20.05 30.75 -26.81
N LEU A 680 20.09 31.79 -27.65
CA LEU A 680 20.21 33.20 -27.23
C LEU A 680 19.18 33.59 -26.16
N TYR A 681 17.92 33.13 -26.31
CA TYR A 681 16.85 33.45 -25.39
C TYR A 681 17.00 32.78 -24.00
N LYS A 682 17.73 31.67 -23.87
CA LYS A 682 17.95 30.96 -22.60
C LYS A 682 19.15 31.47 -21.79
N ARG A 683 19.91 32.43 -22.30
CA ARG A 683 21.18 32.87 -21.67
C ARG A 683 20.94 33.67 -20.40
N VAL A 684 21.70 33.34 -19.36
CA VAL A 684 21.72 34.06 -18.07
C VAL A 684 22.46 35.38 -18.26
N THR A 685 21.76 36.50 -18.09
CA THR A 685 22.28 37.84 -18.42
C THR A 685 22.88 38.59 -17.23
N ALA A 686 22.52 38.20 -16.00
CA ALA A 686 23.07 38.79 -14.78
C ALA A 686 23.28 37.71 -13.71
N VAL A 687 24.33 37.90 -12.91
CA VAL A 687 24.68 37.01 -11.81
C VAL A 687 24.87 37.82 -10.54
N GLU A 688 24.11 37.50 -9.50
CA GLU A 688 24.24 38.07 -8.15
C GLU A 688 24.90 37.03 -7.24
N PHE A 689 25.97 37.41 -6.53
CA PHE A 689 26.71 36.50 -5.65
C PHE A 689 26.38 36.73 -4.17
N THR A 690 26.35 35.64 -3.40
CA THR A 690 26.23 35.67 -1.94
C THR A 690 27.16 34.62 -1.31
N ASP A 691 27.64 34.87 -0.09
CA ASP A 691 28.39 33.90 0.72
C ASP A 691 27.48 33.10 1.66
N GLN A 692 26.26 33.59 1.91
CA GLN A 692 25.23 32.97 2.73
C GLN A 692 24.44 31.89 1.97
N PRO A 693 23.86 30.90 2.69
CA PRO A 693 22.85 30.01 2.12
C PRO A 693 21.63 30.78 1.61
N LEU A 694 21.03 30.27 0.54
CA LEU A 694 19.81 30.81 -0.05
C LEU A 694 18.60 30.49 0.86
N PRO A 695 17.56 31.35 0.88
CA PRO A 695 16.37 31.16 1.70
C PRO A 695 15.65 29.84 1.40
N ARG A 696 15.13 29.20 2.45
CA ARG A 696 14.38 27.94 2.37
C ARG A 696 13.05 28.04 3.11
N ASN A 697 12.07 27.26 2.68
CA ASN A 697 10.81 27.10 3.40
C ASN A 697 10.93 26.09 4.56
N ALA A 698 9.84 25.88 5.31
CA ALA A 698 9.78 24.96 6.45
C ALA A 698 10.08 23.48 6.09
N LEU A 699 10.06 23.11 4.81
CA LEU A 699 10.39 21.78 4.30
C LEU A 699 11.85 21.69 3.80
N GLY A 700 12.65 22.73 4.04
CA GLY A 700 14.03 22.80 3.58
C GLY A 700 14.18 22.99 2.08
N LYS A 701 13.12 23.32 1.33
CA LYS A 701 13.19 23.60 -0.13
C LYS A 701 13.56 25.06 -0.38
N LEU A 702 14.36 25.33 -1.42
CA LEU A 702 14.73 26.70 -1.81
C LEU A 702 13.48 27.53 -2.13
N GLN A 703 13.42 28.74 -1.59
CA GLN A 703 12.31 29.66 -1.82
C GLN A 703 12.64 30.59 -3.00
N ARG A 704 11.86 30.45 -4.07
CA ARG A 704 11.85 31.39 -5.21
C ARG A 704 11.05 32.62 -4.77
N GLY A 705 11.68 33.80 -4.79
CA GLY A 705 11.08 35.07 -4.39
C GLY A 705 10.60 35.88 -5.57
#